data_AF-A0A1R3JCJ1-F1
#
_entry.id   AF-A0A1R3JCJ1-F1
#
_cell.length_a   1.000
_cell.length_b   1.000
_cell.length_c   1.000
_cell.angle_alpha   90.00
_cell.angle_beta   90.00
_cell.angle_gamma   90.00
#
_symmetry.space_group_name_H-M   'P 1'
#
loop_
_entity.id
_entity.type
_entity.pdbx_description
1 polymer ?
#
loop_
_entity_poly.entity_id
_entity_poly.type
_entity_poly.pdbx_seq_one_letter_code
_entity_poly.pdbx_strand_id
1 'polypeptide(L)'
;MGSPQQPKKRVAFVLIDGLGDVSIPGFGYKTPLQAANVPNLDAIASAGVNGLMDPVEVGLGCGSDTAHLSLLGYDPRVYYRGRGAFESMGAGLAMSPGDIAFKSNFATYDEKNGIVTSRRADRHFEEEGPILCAALDRMKLPSFPEYEVRVRYATEHRCGVVVKGPRLSGNISGTDPLKDNRLLLEAKALDDTDEARHTAAVVNELSREISKILVSHPLNAKRLAEGKNVANIVLLRGCGIRIEVPPFEKKHGLWPCMVAPTKIIAGLGLSLDIDILEAPGATGDYRTLLTSKATAIAKALSAPLQSCPGVFVPGEDEHKPGRSDGYDFGFLHIKAIDDAGHDKASVFKVKGLEAVDQAIGQLAKLLWQAESTGNFQYFLCITGDHSTPVEYGDHSFEPVPFTMCRLKDFVGAVGGESILLETSLDPFPLPTVKAGEDLNEDSSLEKGGKFKQVQAFCGDSVFEFNDIAAARGCLGRFPGGEMMGIIKRKSPNALEEEPPAEGPYSGYLVITDEDAEEQDTFCFGACKRKAVEKLPFPQDKMLNVVHSSDVEETMVTRVWFIPVLDQPLSSNRYYVIRAKGRNKGLACTSSRELDTKLCCFFNDVISDEKPKPFDHRNVYQEFRIHRHHRHSFFAKSVATDSIPPKFLRKNGWELRISRSYRLKLNEALGLDSALRTRLPSFNFPMYSKKSPSVIVGTWYCPFIFVREKCRIRRQMRKSLFYTMTLEQWWQQIHTCDNEDDEQNVVKKCSQKRREIGGCWFELSNNGENEMVTRGRRVA
;
A
#
# COMPACT_ATOMS: atom_id res chain seq x y z
N MET A 1 -34.03 13.07 -17.07
CA MET A 1 -33.18 13.60 -15.99
C MET A 1 -32.12 12.56 -15.70
N GLY A 2 -30.87 12.81 -16.09
CA GLY A 2 -29.76 11.90 -15.80
C GLY A 2 -29.56 11.78 -14.29
N SER A 3 -29.24 10.59 -13.81
CA SER A 3 -28.80 10.39 -12.42
C SER A 3 -27.65 11.34 -12.09
N PRO A 4 -27.62 11.99 -10.91
CA PRO A 4 -26.49 12.82 -10.52
C PRO A 4 -25.21 11.98 -10.59
N GLN A 5 -24.26 12.43 -11.40
CA GLN A 5 -22.96 11.77 -11.56
C GLN A 5 -22.25 11.83 -10.21
N GLN A 6 -21.82 10.69 -9.68
CA GLN A 6 -21.10 10.67 -8.41
C GLN A 6 -19.77 11.42 -8.55
N PRO A 7 -19.34 12.18 -7.52
CA PRO A 7 -18.08 12.89 -7.57
C PRO A 7 -16.92 11.91 -7.73
N LYS A 8 -15.96 12.26 -8.61
CA LYS A 8 -14.74 11.48 -8.80
C LYS A 8 -13.88 11.55 -7.54
N LYS A 9 -13.47 10.39 -7.03
CA LYS A 9 -12.66 10.31 -5.82
C LYS A 9 -11.18 10.36 -6.17
N ARG A 10 -10.44 11.19 -5.44
CA ARG A 10 -9.02 11.45 -5.71
C ARG A 10 -8.23 11.53 -4.42
N VAL A 11 -6.99 11.08 -4.46
CA VAL A 11 -6.11 11.02 -3.28
C VAL A 11 -4.93 11.95 -3.50
N ALA A 12 -4.73 12.88 -2.58
CA ALA A 12 -3.48 13.61 -2.44
C ALA A 12 -2.65 12.94 -1.34
N PHE A 13 -1.60 12.24 -1.75
CA PHE A 13 -0.69 11.52 -0.88
C PHE A 13 0.58 12.35 -0.69
N VAL A 14 0.85 12.80 0.53
CA VAL A 14 2.03 13.60 0.89
C VAL A 14 2.99 12.71 1.68
N LEU A 15 4.16 12.46 1.10
CA LEU A 15 5.23 11.73 1.76
C LEU A 15 6.33 12.68 2.22
N ILE A 16 6.57 12.69 3.52
CA ILE A 16 7.62 13.46 4.18
C ILE A 16 8.80 12.50 4.42
N ASP A 17 9.84 12.61 3.60
CA ASP A 17 11.02 11.73 3.69
C ASP A 17 11.69 11.89 5.06
N GLY A 18 12.05 10.77 5.71
CA GLY A 18 12.70 10.79 7.03
C GLY A 18 11.86 11.41 8.17
N LEU A 19 10.53 11.35 8.06
CA LEU A 19 9.57 11.96 9.01
C LEU A 19 9.80 11.51 10.46
N GLY A 20 9.99 10.21 10.65
CA GLY A 20 10.11 9.62 11.99
C GLY A 20 11.42 10.02 12.67
N ASP A 21 11.36 10.12 13.99
CA ASP A 21 12.50 10.51 14.83
C ASP A 21 12.37 9.90 16.23
N VAL A 22 13.37 10.16 17.07
CA VAL A 22 13.39 9.76 18.48
C VAL A 22 13.17 10.96 19.41
N SER A 23 12.93 10.68 20.69
CA SER A 23 12.83 11.72 21.71
C SER A 23 14.17 12.45 21.88
N ILE A 24 14.17 13.78 21.78
CA ILE A 24 15.37 14.62 21.89
C ILE A 24 15.36 15.30 23.26
N PRO A 25 16.41 15.14 24.10
CA PRO A 25 16.47 15.79 25.42
C PRO A 25 16.33 17.31 25.34
N GLY A 26 16.95 17.95 24.34
CA GLY A 26 16.87 19.39 24.09
C GLY A 26 15.45 19.91 23.80
N PHE A 27 14.52 19.04 23.41
CA PHE A 27 13.10 19.39 23.21
C PHE A 27 12.20 18.93 24.35
N GLY A 28 12.78 18.65 25.53
CA GLY A 28 12.04 18.10 26.67
C GLY A 28 11.54 16.68 26.40
N TYR A 29 12.38 15.85 25.78
CA TYR A 29 12.09 14.47 25.38
C TYR A 29 10.94 14.32 24.38
N LYS A 30 10.76 15.32 23.52
CA LYS A 30 9.85 15.28 22.37
C LYS A 30 10.60 14.94 21.09
N THR A 31 9.91 14.33 20.12
CA THR A 31 10.42 14.25 18.74
C THR A 31 10.33 15.63 18.06
N PRO A 32 11.08 15.90 16.97
CA PRO A 32 10.92 17.13 16.19
C PRO A 32 9.48 17.37 15.74
N LEU A 33 8.75 16.31 15.36
CA LEU A 33 7.34 16.40 14.98
C LEU A 33 6.44 16.82 16.15
N GLN A 34 6.71 16.33 17.37
CA GLN A 34 6.00 16.78 18.57
C GLN A 34 6.37 18.21 19.03
N ALA A 35 7.54 18.70 18.64
CA ALA A 35 8.01 20.04 18.96
C ALA A 35 7.51 21.09 17.95
N ALA A 36 7.29 20.69 16.70
CA ALA A 36 6.80 21.56 15.63
C ALA A 36 5.35 22.01 15.84
N ASN A 37 5.06 23.26 15.48
CA ASN A 37 3.68 23.75 15.42
C ASN A 37 3.03 23.35 14.09
N VAL A 38 2.24 22.28 14.11
CA VAL A 38 1.69 21.63 12.91
C VAL A 38 0.15 21.53 12.90
N PRO A 39 -0.58 22.67 12.92
CA PRO A 39 -2.03 22.68 13.07
C PRO A 39 -2.79 22.01 11.90
N ASN A 40 -2.26 22.02 10.68
CA ASN A 40 -2.92 21.36 9.55
C ASN A 40 -2.76 19.83 9.64
N LEU A 41 -1.58 19.33 9.99
CA LEU A 41 -1.35 17.91 10.24
C LEU A 41 -2.20 17.40 11.40
N ASP A 42 -2.26 18.16 12.51
CA ASP A 42 -3.13 17.86 13.65
C ASP A 42 -4.61 17.82 13.23
N ALA A 43 -5.06 18.76 12.39
CA ALA A 43 -6.44 18.77 11.87
C ALA A 43 -6.74 17.55 10.98
N ILE A 44 -5.76 17.06 10.19
CA ILE A 44 -5.93 15.84 9.40
C ILE A 44 -6.04 14.62 10.32
N ALA A 45 -5.20 14.52 11.35
CA ALA A 45 -5.28 13.46 12.33
C ALA A 45 -6.62 13.47 13.09
N SER A 46 -7.05 14.64 13.56
CA SER A 46 -8.31 14.88 14.28
C SER A 46 -9.56 14.55 13.45
N ALA A 47 -9.49 14.75 12.13
CA ALA A 47 -10.58 14.45 11.19
C ALA A 47 -10.49 13.03 10.58
N GLY A 48 -9.42 12.30 10.87
CA GLY A 48 -9.00 11.14 10.08
C GLY A 48 -8.92 9.83 10.83
N VAL A 49 -8.32 8.86 10.16
CA VAL A 49 -7.86 7.61 10.78
C VAL A 49 -6.34 7.62 10.85
N ASN A 50 -5.83 7.11 11.96
CA ASN A 50 -4.43 7.22 12.34
C ASN A 50 -3.83 5.85 12.64
N GLY A 51 -2.52 5.72 12.48
CA GLY A 51 -1.78 4.50 12.82
C GLY A 51 -0.27 4.68 12.72
N LEU A 52 0.46 3.62 13.09
CA LEU A 52 1.89 3.51 12.88
C LEU A 52 2.18 2.57 11.71
N MET A 53 3.06 2.99 10.82
CA MET A 53 3.48 2.20 9.68
C MET A 53 4.94 1.76 9.84
N ASP A 54 5.20 0.47 9.72
CA ASP A 54 6.54 -0.06 9.49
C ASP A 54 6.78 -0.08 7.98
N PRO A 55 7.69 0.73 7.41
CA PRO A 55 7.77 0.90 5.96
C PRO A 55 7.89 -0.39 5.16
N VAL A 56 8.69 -1.34 5.66
CA VAL A 56 8.84 -2.68 5.07
C VAL A 56 8.42 -3.74 6.08
N GLU A 57 9.08 -3.79 7.24
CA GLU A 57 8.72 -4.68 8.34
C GLU A 57 9.23 -4.14 9.68
N VAL A 58 8.70 -4.70 10.77
CA VAL A 58 9.07 -4.35 12.13
C VAL A 58 10.58 -4.54 12.35
N GLY A 59 11.26 -3.47 12.76
CA GLY A 59 12.67 -3.53 13.16
C GLY A 59 13.68 -3.49 11.99
N LEU A 60 13.23 -3.24 10.76
CA LEU A 60 14.10 -3.12 9.59
C LEU A 60 14.32 -1.65 9.22
N GLY A 61 15.54 -1.15 9.41
CA GLY A 61 15.99 0.09 8.79
C GLY A 61 16.11 -0.11 7.28
N CYS A 62 15.50 0.79 6.50
CA CYS A 62 15.39 0.62 5.05
C CYS A 62 15.75 1.89 4.30
N GLY A 63 16.15 1.72 3.03
CA GLY A 63 16.39 2.84 2.14
C GLY A 63 15.10 3.35 1.51
N SER A 64 15.10 4.62 1.07
CA SER A 64 13.94 5.24 0.43
C SER A 64 13.42 4.45 -0.78
N ASP A 65 14.31 3.81 -1.55
CA ASP A 65 13.96 2.94 -2.67
C ASP A 65 13.12 1.73 -2.25
N THR A 66 13.58 0.98 -1.25
CA THR A 66 12.86 -0.18 -0.73
C THR A 66 11.57 0.21 -0.01
N ALA A 67 11.59 1.32 0.72
CA ALA A 67 10.42 1.86 1.41
C ALA A 67 9.33 2.27 0.40
N HIS A 68 9.66 3.09 -0.60
CA HIS A 68 8.70 3.55 -1.59
C HIS A 68 8.09 2.40 -2.41
N LEU A 69 8.88 1.37 -2.76
CA LEU A 69 8.31 0.16 -3.38
C LEU A 69 7.26 -0.49 -2.49
N SER A 70 7.60 -0.72 -1.21
CA SER A 70 6.69 -1.32 -0.23
C SER A 70 5.41 -0.52 -0.07
N LEU A 71 5.54 0.79 0.18
CA LEU A 71 4.42 1.72 0.33
C LEU A 71 3.50 1.71 -0.90
N LEU A 72 4.06 1.74 -2.11
CA LEU A 72 3.29 1.67 -3.36
C LEU A 72 2.72 0.26 -3.66
N GLY A 73 2.88 -0.68 -2.72
CA GLY A 73 2.30 -2.02 -2.73
C GLY A 73 3.14 -3.07 -3.45
N TYR A 74 4.42 -2.81 -3.74
CA TYR A 74 5.36 -3.73 -4.39
C TYR A 74 6.35 -4.27 -3.37
N ASP A 75 6.31 -5.59 -3.13
CA ASP A 75 7.23 -6.21 -2.18
C ASP A 75 8.69 -6.02 -2.65
N PRO A 76 9.52 -5.28 -1.90
CA PRO A 76 10.91 -5.03 -2.27
C PRO A 76 11.72 -6.34 -2.31
N ARG A 77 11.38 -7.38 -1.54
CA ARG A 77 12.09 -8.66 -1.59
C ARG A 77 11.91 -9.38 -2.92
N VAL A 78 10.78 -9.15 -3.57
CA VAL A 78 10.45 -9.75 -4.86
C VAL A 78 11.03 -8.91 -6.00
N TYR A 79 10.81 -7.60 -5.97
CA TYR A 79 11.04 -6.75 -7.15
C TYR A 79 12.31 -5.91 -7.12
N TYR A 80 12.87 -5.61 -5.93
CA TYR A 80 14.03 -4.74 -5.86
C TYR A 80 15.26 -5.41 -6.51
N ARG A 81 15.92 -4.68 -7.42
CA ARG A 81 17.10 -5.16 -8.14
C ARG A 81 18.19 -4.08 -8.28
N GLY A 82 18.39 -3.29 -7.23
CA GLY A 82 19.45 -2.30 -7.13
C GLY A 82 19.06 -0.88 -7.56
N ARG A 83 19.80 0.12 -7.04
CA ARG A 83 19.50 1.56 -7.20
C ARG A 83 19.84 2.15 -8.57
N GLY A 84 20.81 1.56 -9.28
CA GLY A 84 21.39 2.15 -10.49
C GLY A 84 20.35 2.49 -11.56
N ALA A 85 19.37 1.60 -11.76
CA ALA A 85 18.28 1.80 -12.70
C ALA A 85 17.40 2.99 -12.33
N PHE A 86 16.96 3.09 -11.07
CA PHE A 86 16.13 4.20 -10.61
C PHE A 86 16.85 5.55 -10.74
N GLU A 87 18.10 5.65 -10.28
CA GLU A 87 18.85 6.91 -10.40
C GLU A 87 19.04 7.33 -11.87
N SER A 88 19.32 6.38 -12.75
CA SER A 88 19.56 6.65 -14.18
C SER A 88 18.28 7.06 -14.91
N MET A 89 17.16 6.39 -14.64
CA MET A 89 15.87 6.75 -15.21
C MET A 89 15.42 8.14 -14.78
N GLY A 90 15.54 8.48 -13.48
CA GLY A 90 15.20 9.83 -13.01
C GLY A 90 16.15 10.92 -13.51
N ALA A 91 17.40 10.56 -13.83
CA ALA A 91 18.34 11.45 -14.52
C ALA A 91 18.01 11.64 -16.01
N GLY A 92 17.01 10.91 -16.55
CA GLY A 92 16.52 11.06 -17.91
C GLY A 92 17.15 10.11 -18.92
N LEU A 93 17.73 8.99 -18.48
CA LEU A 93 18.11 7.91 -19.37
C LEU A 93 16.91 6.98 -19.60
N ALA A 94 16.46 6.88 -20.84
CA ALA A 94 15.42 5.92 -21.22
C ALA A 94 15.94 4.49 -21.06
N MET A 95 15.21 3.66 -20.34
CA MET A 95 15.49 2.24 -20.10
C MET A 95 14.25 1.42 -20.41
N SER A 96 14.39 0.15 -20.80
CA SER A 96 13.34 -0.87 -20.92
C SER A 96 13.51 -1.93 -19.83
N PRO A 97 12.46 -2.68 -19.43
CA PRO A 97 12.63 -3.78 -18.50
C PRO A 97 13.72 -4.74 -18.98
N GLY A 98 14.65 -5.10 -18.10
CA GLY A 98 15.83 -5.91 -18.45
C GLY A 98 17.11 -5.10 -18.75
N ASP A 99 17.02 -3.81 -19.06
CA ASP A 99 18.20 -2.95 -19.21
C ASP A 99 18.89 -2.74 -17.86
N ILE A 100 20.22 -2.65 -17.86
CA ILE A 100 21.01 -2.35 -16.64
C ILE A 100 21.51 -0.92 -16.64
N ALA A 101 21.75 -0.39 -15.45
CA ALA A 101 22.37 0.90 -15.28
C ALA A 101 23.30 0.96 -14.08
N PHE A 102 24.25 1.88 -14.16
CA PHE A 102 25.24 2.15 -13.15
C PHE A 102 25.18 3.61 -12.75
N LYS A 103 25.17 3.84 -11.44
CA LYS A 103 25.64 5.11 -10.90
C LYS A 103 27.14 5.13 -11.16
N SER A 104 27.66 6.17 -11.77
CA SER A 104 29.05 6.15 -12.21
C SER A 104 29.77 7.45 -11.91
N ASN A 105 31.09 7.36 -11.79
CA ASN A 105 31.95 8.50 -11.48
C ASN A 105 33.04 8.63 -12.54
N PHE A 106 33.21 9.83 -13.10
CA PHE A 106 34.45 10.19 -13.77
C PHE A 106 35.59 10.20 -12.75
N ALA A 107 36.69 9.53 -13.09
CA ALA A 107 37.81 9.31 -12.20
C ALA A 107 39.15 9.39 -12.93
N THR A 108 40.22 9.48 -12.15
CA THR A 108 41.60 9.47 -12.61
C THR A 108 42.19 8.08 -12.42
N TYR A 109 42.68 7.50 -13.51
CA TYR A 109 43.24 6.16 -13.59
C TYR A 109 44.66 6.20 -14.13
N ASP A 110 45.59 5.57 -13.42
CA ASP A 110 46.95 5.37 -13.88
C ASP A 110 47.05 4.02 -14.60
N GLU A 111 47.08 4.07 -15.94
CA GLU A 111 47.16 2.89 -16.81
C GLU A 111 48.43 2.06 -16.58
N LYS A 112 49.53 2.65 -16.12
CA LYS A 112 50.80 1.93 -15.93
C LYS A 112 50.74 0.99 -14.75
N ASN A 113 50.11 1.45 -13.67
CA ASN A 113 50.04 0.71 -12.40
C ASN A 113 48.67 0.05 -12.17
N GLY A 114 47.67 0.35 -13.00
CA GLY A 114 46.30 -0.14 -12.84
C GLY A 114 45.56 0.49 -11.66
N ILE A 115 45.99 1.66 -11.18
CA ILE A 115 45.51 2.28 -9.94
C ILE A 115 44.55 3.43 -10.23
N VAL A 116 43.40 3.43 -9.57
CA VAL A 116 42.50 4.59 -9.50
C VAL A 116 43.05 5.56 -8.46
N THR A 117 43.72 6.63 -8.89
CA THR A 117 44.37 7.60 -8.00
C THR A 117 43.38 8.58 -7.39
N SER A 118 42.30 8.90 -8.12
CA SER A 118 41.18 9.67 -7.61
C SER A 118 39.87 9.13 -8.17
N ARG A 119 38.93 8.74 -7.31
CA ARG A 119 37.58 8.30 -7.71
C ARG A 119 36.65 9.43 -8.15
N ARG A 120 37.12 10.67 -8.06
CA ARG A 120 36.37 11.88 -8.40
C ARG A 120 37.32 12.78 -9.18
N ALA A 121 37.18 12.81 -10.50
CA ALA A 121 38.04 13.61 -11.35
C ALA A 121 37.97 15.11 -10.96
N ASP A 122 36.75 15.61 -10.73
CA ASP A 122 36.51 16.97 -10.24
C ASP A 122 35.16 17.07 -9.53
N ARG A 123 35.01 18.06 -8.65
CA ARG A 123 33.70 18.42 -8.12
C ARG A 123 33.03 19.51 -8.96
N HIS A 124 33.82 20.35 -9.62
CA HIS A 124 33.32 21.34 -10.57
C HIS A 124 33.48 20.78 -11.98
N PHE A 125 32.49 20.02 -12.41
CA PHE A 125 32.52 19.24 -13.65
C PHE A 125 31.31 19.49 -14.54
N GLU A 126 30.56 20.55 -14.27
CA GLU A 126 29.28 20.89 -14.93
C GLU A 126 29.48 21.31 -16.39
N GLU A 127 30.61 21.94 -16.71
CA GLU A 127 30.96 22.33 -18.08
C GLU A 127 31.59 21.18 -18.87
N GLU A 128 32.44 20.40 -18.21
CA GLU A 128 33.29 19.39 -18.85
C GLU A 128 32.61 18.01 -18.93
N GLY A 129 31.80 17.66 -17.93
CA GLY A 129 31.11 16.39 -17.81
C GLY A 129 30.13 16.10 -18.96
N PRO A 130 29.28 17.06 -19.40
CA PRO A 130 28.44 16.87 -20.57
C PRO A 130 29.24 16.57 -21.85
N ILE A 131 30.40 17.20 -22.03
CA ILE A 131 31.26 16.99 -23.20
C ILE A 131 31.80 15.55 -23.22
N LEU A 132 32.30 15.06 -22.08
CA LEU A 132 32.79 13.68 -21.98
C LEU A 132 31.66 12.66 -22.08
N CYS A 133 30.48 12.94 -21.52
CA CYS A 133 29.32 12.06 -21.69
C CYS A 133 28.90 11.98 -23.15
N ALA A 134 28.90 13.10 -23.89
CA ALA A 134 28.60 13.11 -25.32
C ALA A 134 29.60 12.28 -26.15
N ALA A 135 30.88 12.25 -25.76
CA ALA A 135 31.89 11.41 -26.40
C ALA A 135 31.69 9.90 -26.13
N LEU A 136 31.07 9.56 -24.99
CA LEU A 136 30.78 8.17 -24.59
C LEU A 136 29.39 7.68 -25.04
N ASP A 137 28.42 8.58 -25.23
CA ASP A 137 27.05 8.20 -25.59
C ASP A 137 27.04 7.45 -26.93
N ARG A 138 26.33 6.32 -26.99
CA ARG A 138 26.25 5.43 -28.16
C ARG A 138 27.58 4.81 -28.60
N MET A 139 28.59 4.76 -27.72
CA MET A 139 29.82 4.01 -27.96
C MET A 139 29.52 2.54 -28.32
N LYS A 140 30.39 1.95 -29.12
CA LYS A 140 30.26 0.56 -29.58
C LYS A 140 31.11 -0.37 -28.73
N LEU A 141 30.57 -1.55 -28.46
CA LEU A 141 31.28 -2.67 -27.83
C LEU A 141 31.64 -3.68 -28.93
N PRO A 142 32.90 -3.77 -29.36
CA PRO A 142 33.29 -4.59 -30.52
C PRO A 142 32.89 -6.07 -30.43
N SER A 143 32.96 -6.67 -29.24
CA SER A 143 32.59 -8.08 -29.03
C SER A 143 31.08 -8.26 -28.81
N PHE A 144 30.36 -7.16 -28.58
CA PHE A 144 28.94 -7.14 -28.21
C PHE A 144 28.18 -6.08 -29.03
N PRO A 145 28.17 -6.18 -30.37
CA PRO A 145 27.66 -5.13 -31.27
C PRO A 145 26.14 -4.89 -31.15
N GLU A 146 25.39 -5.84 -30.60
CA GLU A 146 23.95 -5.76 -30.36
C GLU A 146 23.58 -4.89 -29.15
N TYR A 147 24.55 -4.50 -28.33
CA TYR A 147 24.30 -3.70 -27.13
C TYR A 147 24.38 -2.19 -27.43
N GLU A 148 23.45 -1.45 -26.85
CA GLU A 148 23.43 0.02 -26.89
C GLU A 148 23.90 0.56 -25.53
N VAL A 149 24.88 1.47 -25.56
CA VAL A 149 25.37 2.18 -24.37
C VAL A 149 24.85 3.62 -24.42
N ARG A 150 24.26 4.08 -23.32
CA ARG A 150 23.83 5.47 -23.15
C ARG A 150 24.46 6.08 -21.92
N VAL A 151 24.99 7.30 -22.05
CA VAL A 151 25.70 7.99 -20.99
C VAL A 151 25.14 9.39 -20.84
N ARG A 152 24.72 9.76 -19.63
CA ARG A 152 24.22 11.10 -19.33
C ARG A 152 24.93 11.69 -18.13
N TYR A 153 25.28 12.96 -18.25
CA TYR A 153 25.85 13.71 -17.15
C TYR A 153 24.82 13.86 -16.01
N ALA A 154 25.30 13.78 -14.77
CA ALA A 154 24.47 14.02 -13.59
C ALA A 154 24.91 15.33 -12.90
N THR A 155 25.63 15.26 -11.78
CA THR A 155 26.15 16.42 -11.04
C THR A 155 27.56 16.16 -10.54
N GLU A 156 28.39 17.20 -10.45
CA GLU A 156 29.82 17.06 -10.17
C GLU A 156 30.46 15.98 -11.09
N HIS A 157 31.38 15.15 -10.58
CA HIS A 157 31.96 13.97 -11.24
C HIS A 157 30.98 12.85 -11.64
N ARG A 158 29.68 12.93 -11.32
CA ARG A 158 28.74 11.80 -11.50
C ARG A 158 28.13 11.75 -12.89
N CYS A 159 27.90 10.54 -13.38
CA CYS A 159 27.14 10.26 -14.59
C CYS A 159 26.33 8.96 -14.43
N GLY A 160 25.28 8.82 -15.24
CA GLY A 160 24.55 7.57 -15.40
C GLY A 160 25.03 6.85 -16.66
N VAL A 161 25.25 5.53 -16.55
CA VAL A 161 25.59 4.68 -17.69
C VAL A 161 24.54 3.58 -17.79
N VAL A 162 23.81 3.53 -18.90
CA VAL A 162 22.82 2.50 -19.22
C VAL A 162 23.38 1.59 -20.31
N VAL A 163 23.19 0.28 -20.13
CA VAL A 163 23.49 -0.73 -21.14
C VAL A 163 22.19 -1.45 -21.47
N LYS A 164 21.84 -1.45 -22.75
CA LYS A 164 20.65 -2.12 -23.29
C LYS A 164 21.05 -3.27 -24.17
N GLY A 165 20.32 -4.38 -24.04
CA GLY A 165 20.55 -5.57 -24.86
C GLY A 165 20.01 -6.84 -24.20
N PRO A 166 20.11 -7.98 -24.89
CA PRO A 166 19.56 -9.23 -24.40
C PRO A 166 20.37 -9.80 -23.21
N ARG A 167 19.73 -10.66 -22.41
CA ARG A 167 20.39 -11.49 -21.37
C ARG A 167 21.26 -10.71 -20.37
N LEU A 168 20.84 -9.51 -20.00
CA LEU A 168 21.50 -8.73 -18.97
C LEU A 168 21.00 -9.14 -17.57
N SER A 169 21.89 -9.06 -16.59
CA SER A 169 21.61 -9.30 -15.18
C SER A 169 22.14 -8.16 -14.33
N GLY A 170 21.38 -7.80 -13.29
CA GLY A 170 21.82 -6.85 -12.26
C GLY A 170 22.80 -7.45 -11.24
N ASN A 171 22.94 -8.79 -11.19
CA ASN A 171 23.71 -9.51 -10.17
C ASN A 171 25.21 -9.60 -10.53
N ILE A 172 25.84 -8.44 -10.69
CA ILE A 172 27.27 -8.32 -10.96
C ILE A 172 27.92 -7.27 -10.05
N SER A 173 29.22 -7.41 -9.80
CA SER A 173 30.01 -6.35 -9.16
C SER A 173 30.29 -5.20 -10.13
N GLY A 174 30.64 -4.04 -9.58
CA GLY A 174 31.13 -2.90 -10.36
C GLY A 174 32.65 -2.92 -10.58
N THR A 175 33.16 -1.86 -11.22
CA THR A 175 34.59 -1.61 -11.44
C THR A 175 35.20 -0.64 -10.40
N ASP A 176 34.36 0.06 -9.63
CA ASP A 176 34.80 1.01 -8.59
C ASP A 176 35.46 0.29 -7.40
N PRO A 177 36.73 0.59 -7.05
CA PRO A 177 37.40 0.03 -5.88
C PRO A 177 36.92 0.58 -4.53
N LEU A 178 35.96 1.52 -4.53
CA LEU A 178 35.34 2.15 -3.36
C LEU A 178 36.27 3.01 -2.49
N LYS A 179 37.58 3.02 -2.76
CA LYS A 179 38.59 3.90 -2.14
C LYS A 179 39.64 4.30 -3.18
N ASP A 180 40.17 5.51 -3.02
CA ASP A 180 41.28 6.02 -3.85
C ASP A 180 42.55 5.19 -3.59
N ASN A 181 43.48 5.26 -4.54
CA ASN A 181 44.78 4.57 -4.52
C ASN A 181 44.64 3.05 -4.41
N ARG A 182 43.67 2.49 -5.14
CA ARG A 182 43.41 1.05 -5.23
C ARG A 182 43.32 0.62 -6.70
N LEU A 183 43.54 -0.67 -6.93
CA LEU A 183 43.43 -1.25 -8.27
C LEU A 183 42.00 -1.10 -8.81
N LEU A 184 41.87 -0.74 -10.08
CA LEU A 184 40.59 -0.82 -10.79
C LEU A 184 40.08 -2.27 -10.72
N LEU A 185 38.81 -2.45 -10.38
CA LEU A 185 38.23 -3.79 -10.27
C LEU A 185 37.69 -4.24 -11.62
N GLU A 186 37.77 -5.54 -11.88
CA GLU A 186 36.97 -6.19 -12.92
C GLU A 186 35.57 -6.52 -12.36
N ALA A 187 34.55 -6.29 -13.18
CA ALA A 187 33.20 -6.76 -12.90
C ALA A 187 33.17 -8.28 -12.89
N LYS A 188 32.50 -8.86 -11.89
CA LYS A 188 32.33 -10.31 -11.69
C LYS A 188 30.87 -10.64 -11.48
N ALA A 189 30.45 -11.82 -11.90
CA ALA A 189 29.15 -12.37 -11.55
C ALA A 189 29.04 -12.55 -10.04
N LEU A 190 27.89 -12.22 -9.46
CA LEU A 190 27.58 -12.41 -8.04
C LEU A 190 26.71 -13.66 -7.79
N ASP A 191 26.29 -14.34 -8.86
CA ASP A 191 25.61 -15.62 -8.83
C ASP A 191 26.09 -16.53 -9.97
N ASP A 192 25.59 -17.77 -9.98
CA ASP A 192 26.00 -18.81 -10.94
C ASP A 192 25.24 -18.76 -12.27
N THR A 193 24.46 -17.71 -12.55
CA THR A 193 23.68 -17.60 -13.79
C THR A 193 24.57 -17.28 -15.00
N ASP A 194 24.16 -17.76 -16.17
CA ASP A 194 24.85 -17.43 -17.43
C ASP A 194 24.70 -15.95 -17.77
N GLU A 195 23.55 -15.36 -17.43
CA GLU A 195 23.25 -13.94 -17.61
C GLU A 195 24.22 -13.07 -16.80
N ALA A 196 24.50 -13.40 -15.53
CA ALA A 196 25.46 -12.63 -14.72
C ALA A 196 26.89 -12.73 -15.26
N ARG A 197 27.33 -13.93 -15.67
CA ARG A 197 28.66 -14.11 -16.29
C ARG A 197 28.78 -13.33 -17.60
N HIS A 198 27.76 -13.41 -18.45
CA HIS A 198 27.69 -12.69 -19.71
C HIS A 198 27.72 -11.18 -19.49
N THR A 199 26.91 -10.68 -18.55
CA THR A 199 26.84 -9.26 -18.20
C THR A 199 28.17 -8.73 -17.66
N ALA A 200 28.86 -9.49 -16.81
CA ALA A 200 30.19 -9.12 -16.32
C ALA A 200 31.21 -8.97 -17.47
N ALA A 201 31.16 -9.84 -18.49
CA ALA A 201 32.02 -9.73 -19.67
C ALA A 201 31.71 -8.47 -20.50
N VAL A 202 30.43 -8.17 -20.74
CA VAL A 202 29.97 -6.95 -21.42
C VAL A 202 30.47 -5.70 -20.68
N VAL A 203 30.35 -5.68 -19.36
CA VAL A 203 30.72 -4.52 -18.52
C VAL A 203 32.23 -4.31 -18.43
N ASN A 204 33.01 -5.40 -18.45
CA ASN A 204 34.46 -5.30 -18.52
C ASN A 204 34.94 -4.73 -19.87
N GLU A 205 34.28 -5.09 -20.98
CA GLU A 205 34.56 -4.47 -22.28
C GLU A 205 34.16 -2.99 -22.32
N LEU A 206 32.98 -2.67 -21.79
CA LEU A 206 32.51 -1.30 -21.61
C LEU A 206 33.54 -0.44 -20.87
N SER A 207 34.07 -0.91 -19.73
CA SER A 207 35.09 -0.19 -18.95
C SER A 207 36.34 0.10 -19.78
N ARG A 208 36.82 -0.87 -20.57
CA ARG A 208 38.00 -0.70 -21.45
C ARG A 208 37.76 0.32 -22.55
N GLU A 209 36.63 0.22 -23.26
CA GLU A 209 36.32 1.13 -24.36
C GLU A 209 36.05 2.56 -23.85
N ILE A 210 35.43 2.73 -22.67
CA ILE A 210 35.33 4.04 -22.01
C ILE A 210 36.72 4.64 -21.81
N SER A 211 37.65 3.88 -21.22
CA SER A 211 38.99 4.39 -20.94
C SER A 211 39.70 4.81 -22.22
N LYS A 212 39.65 3.98 -23.26
CA LYS A 212 40.25 4.25 -24.56
C LYS A 212 39.73 5.56 -25.19
N ILE A 213 38.41 5.78 -25.15
CA ILE A 213 37.81 7.02 -25.66
C ILE A 213 38.31 8.22 -24.85
N LEU A 214 38.22 8.15 -23.51
CA LEU A 214 38.55 9.27 -22.64
C LEU A 214 40.04 9.62 -22.65
N VAL A 215 40.95 8.64 -22.67
CA VAL A 215 42.40 8.87 -22.75
C VAL A 215 42.74 9.66 -24.02
N SER A 216 42.08 9.36 -25.14
CA SER A 216 42.28 10.06 -26.41
C SER A 216 41.57 11.42 -26.51
N HIS A 217 40.70 11.75 -25.56
CA HIS A 217 39.84 12.93 -25.67
C HIS A 217 40.64 14.24 -25.42
N PRO A 218 40.56 15.25 -26.31
CA PRO A 218 41.35 16.50 -26.20
C PRO A 218 41.18 17.26 -24.88
N LEU A 219 40.00 17.14 -24.25
CA LEU A 219 39.72 17.77 -22.96
C LEU A 219 40.67 17.29 -21.86
N ASN A 220 41.09 16.02 -21.86
CA ASN A 220 42.02 15.52 -20.86
C ASN A 220 43.44 16.08 -21.06
N ALA A 221 43.87 16.32 -22.29
CA ALA A 221 45.11 17.05 -22.55
C ALA A 221 45.04 18.50 -22.03
N LYS A 222 43.90 19.17 -22.21
CA LYS A 222 43.65 20.50 -21.64
C LYS A 222 43.67 20.49 -20.10
N ARG A 223 42.95 19.55 -19.47
CA ARG A 223 42.94 19.39 -18.00
C ARG A 223 44.35 19.20 -17.45
N LEU A 224 45.15 18.36 -18.10
CA LEU A 224 46.53 18.13 -17.70
C LEU A 224 47.39 19.40 -17.81
N ALA A 225 47.24 20.17 -18.89
CA ALA A 225 47.94 21.44 -19.08
C ALA A 225 47.55 22.50 -18.03
N GLU A 226 46.33 22.44 -17.51
CA GLU A 226 45.82 23.28 -16.42
C GLU A 226 46.18 22.76 -15.02
N GLY A 227 46.91 21.63 -14.92
CA GLY A 227 47.25 21.00 -13.64
C GLY A 227 46.07 20.31 -12.94
N LYS A 228 44.95 20.10 -13.65
CA LYS A 228 43.79 19.36 -13.16
C LYS A 228 43.97 17.86 -13.34
N ASN A 229 43.27 17.09 -12.51
CA ASN A 229 43.14 15.64 -12.65
C ASN A 229 42.48 15.27 -13.97
N VAL A 230 43.09 14.38 -14.77
CA VAL A 230 42.44 13.84 -15.97
C VAL A 230 41.23 12.97 -15.61
N ALA A 231 40.19 13.00 -16.43
CA ALA A 231 39.00 12.15 -16.32
C ALA A 231 39.08 11.07 -17.41
N ASN A 232 39.91 10.04 -17.17
CA ASN A 232 40.27 9.03 -18.18
C ASN A 232 39.66 7.64 -17.92
N ILE A 233 38.80 7.51 -16.93
CA ILE A 233 37.96 6.32 -16.71
C ILE A 233 36.60 6.74 -16.15
N VAL A 234 35.60 5.88 -16.32
CA VAL A 234 34.34 5.94 -15.57
C VAL A 234 34.26 4.71 -14.67
N LEU A 235 34.12 4.93 -13.36
CA LEU A 235 33.93 3.87 -12.39
C LEU A 235 32.47 3.47 -12.35
N LEU A 236 32.17 2.24 -12.74
CA LEU A 236 30.83 1.68 -12.79
C LEU A 236 30.51 1.07 -11.43
N ARG A 237 29.47 1.56 -10.75
CA ARG A 237 29.07 1.06 -9.42
C ARG A 237 27.56 0.91 -9.29
N GLY A 238 27.16 0.02 -8.40
CA GLY A 238 25.76 -0.20 -8.05
C GLY A 238 24.91 -0.57 -9.27
N CYS A 239 25.32 -1.64 -9.98
CA CYS A 239 24.54 -2.19 -11.07
C CYS A 239 23.10 -2.41 -10.61
N GLY A 240 22.14 -1.83 -11.34
CA GLY A 240 20.73 -2.06 -11.13
C GLY A 240 20.05 -2.35 -12.45
N ILE A 241 19.15 -3.32 -12.46
CA ILE A 241 18.34 -3.64 -13.64
C ILE A 241 16.99 -2.92 -13.54
N ARG A 242 16.46 -2.39 -14.64
CA ARG A 242 15.09 -1.84 -14.66
C ARG A 242 14.14 -2.98 -14.33
N ILE A 243 13.45 -2.83 -13.20
CA ILE A 243 12.56 -3.86 -12.66
C ILE A 243 11.40 -4.11 -13.63
N GLU A 244 10.99 -5.37 -13.70
CA GLU A 244 9.79 -5.77 -14.42
C GLU A 244 8.67 -5.99 -13.40
N VAL A 245 7.67 -5.10 -13.43
CA VAL A 245 6.55 -5.08 -12.50
C VAL A 245 5.25 -4.77 -13.25
N PRO A 246 4.09 -5.21 -12.74
CA PRO A 246 2.82 -4.68 -13.21
C PRO A 246 2.79 -3.15 -13.05
N PRO A 247 2.32 -2.38 -14.05
CA PRO A 247 2.10 -0.95 -13.93
C PRO A 247 1.20 -0.60 -12.75
N PHE A 248 1.39 0.58 -12.14
CA PHE A 248 0.61 1.02 -10.98
C PHE A 248 -0.89 1.07 -11.26
N GLU A 249 -1.28 1.57 -12.43
CA GLU A 249 -2.69 1.62 -12.84
C GLU A 249 -3.30 0.21 -12.92
N LYS A 250 -2.59 -0.75 -13.54
CA LYS A 250 -3.04 -2.14 -13.61
C LYS A 250 -3.15 -2.80 -12.24
N LYS A 251 -2.25 -2.46 -11.30
CA LYS A 251 -2.21 -3.06 -9.96
C LYS A 251 -3.26 -2.49 -9.01
N HIS A 252 -3.55 -1.19 -9.11
CA HIS A 252 -4.38 -0.48 -8.13
C HIS A 252 -5.69 0.07 -8.69
N GLY A 253 -5.86 0.12 -10.01
CA GLY A 253 -7.03 0.68 -10.68
C GLY A 253 -7.12 2.20 -10.57
N LEU A 254 -5.99 2.88 -10.35
CA LEU A 254 -5.90 4.33 -10.14
C LEU A 254 -4.90 4.93 -11.12
N TRP A 255 -5.22 6.06 -11.75
CA TRP A 255 -4.26 6.80 -12.56
C TRP A 255 -3.32 7.63 -11.66
N PRO A 256 -2.00 7.34 -11.64
CA PRO A 256 -1.08 7.98 -10.71
C PRO A 256 -0.28 9.11 -11.36
N CYS A 257 0.04 10.12 -10.58
CA CYS A 257 1.09 11.09 -10.89
C CYS A 257 1.97 11.36 -9.68
N MET A 258 3.20 11.82 -9.88
CA MET A 258 4.16 12.05 -8.81
C MET A 258 4.96 13.33 -9.02
N VAL A 259 5.12 14.14 -7.97
CA VAL A 259 6.12 15.20 -7.90
C VAL A 259 7.28 14.68 -7.05
N ALA A 260 8.36 14.26 -7.71
CA ALA A 260 9.56 13.71 -7.07
C ALA A 260 10.82 14.41 -7.60
N PRO A 261 11.41 15.35 -6.84
CA PRO A 261 12.62 16.04 -7.29
C PRO A 261 13.87 15.15 -7.23
N THR A 262 13.87 14.15 -6.35
CA THR A 262 14.99 13.22 -6.23
C THR A 262 14.98 12.21 -7.38
N LYS A 263 16.14 12.04 -8.02
CA LYS A 263 16.24 11.18 -9.21
C LYS A 263 15.91 9.72 -8.91
N ILE A 264 16.28 9.23 -7.73
CA ILE A 264 15.95 7.86 -7.30
C ILE A 264 14.43 7.63 -7.19
N ILE A 265 13.69 8.56 -6.58
CA ILE A 265 12.24 8.39 -6.42
C ILE A 265 11.51 8.63 -7.74
N ALA A 266 11.96 9.60 -8.55
CA ALA A 266 11.44 9.81 -9.89
C ALA A 266 11.61 8.55 -10.78
N GLY A 267 12.79 7.94 -10.79
CA GLY A 267 13.04 6.73 -11.57
C GLY A 267 12.34 5.49 -11.03
N LEU A 268 12.12 5.41 -9.72
CA LEU A 268 11.23 4.40 -9.13
C LEU A 268 9.80 4.59 -9.65
N GLY A 269 9.25 5.81 -9.59
CA GLY A 269 7.93 6.12 -10.14
C GLY A 269 7.80 5.77 -11.62
N LEU A 270 8.80 6.12 -12.44
CA LEU A 270 8.87 5.75 -13.86
C LEU A 270 8.94 4.23 -14.09
N SER A 271 9.55 3.48 -13.16
CA SER A 271 9.58 2.01 -13.23
C SER A 271 8.22 1.38 -12.94
N LEU A 272 7.33 2.11 -12.27
CA LEU A 272 5.96 1.71 -11.97
C LEU A 272 4.93 2.31 -12.96
N ASP A 273 5.40 2.94 -14.05
CA ASP A 273 4.61 3.72 -15.01
C ASP A 273 3.77 4.84 -14.35
N ILE A 274 4.38 5.56 -13.40
CA ILE A 274 3.80 6.77 -12.80
C ILE A 274 4.30 7.99 -13.57
N ASP A 275 3.39 8.87 -14.00
CA ASP A 275 3.74 10.12 -14.65
C ASP A 275 4.43 11.07 -13.65
N ILE A 276 5.66 11.47 -13.94
CA ILE A 276 6.43 12.41 -13.11
C ILE A 276 6.14 13.84 -13.56
N LEU A 277 5.53 14.64 -12.69
CA LEU A 277 5.09 16.00 -12.98
C LEU A 277 6.21 17.02 -12.76
N GLU A 278 6.24 18.02 -13.62
CA GLU A 278 7.06 19.22 -13.43
C GLU A 278 6.51 20.09 -12.29
N ALA A 279 7.40 20.52 -11.40
CA ALA A 279 7.12 21.49 -10.34
C ALA A 279 8.29 22.49 -10.28
N PRO A 280 8.18 23.68 -10.89
CA PRO A 280 9.27 24.66 -10.94
C PRO A 280 9.80 25.01 -9.55
N GLY A 281 11.12 24.99 -9.35
CA GLY A 281 11.74 25.25 -8.04
C GLY A 281 11.68 24.09 -7.05
N ALA A 282 11.15 22.92 -7.42
CA ALA A 282 11.25 21.70 -6.62
C ALA A 282 12.64 21.06 -6.77
N THR A 283 13.59 21.47 -5.94
CA THR A 283 14.98 20.99 -5.97
C THR A 283 15.22 19.74 -5.11
N GLY A 284 14.37 19.51 -4.12
CA GLY A 284 14.53 18.43 -3.14
C GLY A 284 15.46 18.76 -1.96
N ASP A 285 16.34 19.75 -2.11
CA ASP A 285 17.22 20.27 -1.05
C ASP A 285 16.55 21.39 -0.23
N TYR A 286 17.28 22.04 0.67
CA TYR A 286 16.79 23.17 1.49
C TYR A 286 16.34 24.40 0.70
N ARG A 287 16.56 24.47 -0.61
CA ARG A 287 16.06 25.55 -1.48
C ARG A 287 14.73 25.18 -2.15
N THR A 288 14.19 24.00 -1.87
CA THR A 288 12.99 23.50 -2.54
C THR A 288 11.77 24.37 -2.26
N LEU A 289 10.98 24.61 -3.30
CA LEU A 289 9.73 25.36 -3.18
C LEU A 289 8.53 24.44 -2.94
N LEU A 290 8.09 24.33 -1.68
CA LEU A 290 6.97 23.45 -1.31
C LEU A 290 5.64 23.88 -1.96
N THR A 291 5.37 25.18 -2.05
CA THR A 291 4.19 25.75 -2.71
C THR A 291 4.05 25.28 -4.17
N SER A 292 5.16 25.17 -4.89
CA SER A 292 5.17 24.71 -6.28
C SER A 292 4.78 23.24 -6.37
N LYS A 293 5.30 22.39 -5.48
CA LYS A 293 4.93 20.97 -5.41
C LYS A 293 3.45 20.79 -5.11
N ALA A 294 2.93 21.51 -4.11
CA ALA A 294 1.51 21.50 -3.74
C ALA A 294 0.63 21.93 -4.91
N THR A 295 1.02 23.00 -5.62
CA THR A 295 0.30 23.53 -6.78
C THR A 295 0.27 22.53 -7.94
N ALA A 296 1.40 21.88 -8.23
CA ALA A 296 1.49 20.89 -9.32
C ALA A 296 0.55 19.69 -9.06
N ILE A 297 0.56 19.15 -7.83
CA ILE A 297 -0.34 18.04 -7.45
C ILE A 297 -1.80 18.48 -7.46
N ALA A 298 -2.12 19.65 -6.91
CA ALA A 298 -3.49 20.16 -6.93
C ALA A 298 -4.03 20.34 -8.35
N LYS A 299 -3.24 20.90 -9.27
CA LYS A 299 -3.60 21.03 -10.70
C LYS A 299 -3.86 19.68 -11.34
N ALA A 300 -2.95 18.72 -11.14
CA ALA A 300 -3.06 17.38 -11.69
C ALA A 300 -4.29 16.63 -11.18
N LEU A 301 -4.60 16.79 -9.89
CA LEU A 301 -5.77 16.22 -9.24
C LEU A 301 -7.05 17.03 -9.49
N SER A 302 -7.00 18.23 -10.08
CA SER A 302 -8.20 19.05 -10.36
C SER A 302 -8.61 19.03 -11.82
N ALA A 303 -7.80 18.47 -12.72
CA ALA A 303 -8.13 18.37 -14.14
C ALA A 303 -9.46 17.61 -14.38
N PRO A 304 -10.31 18.04 -15.32
CA PRO A 304 -10.04 19.07 -16.33
C PRO A 304 -10.29 20.53 -15.89
N LEU A 305 -10.62 20.82 -14.62
CA LEU A 305 -10.86 22.21 -14.18
C LEU A 305 -9.60 23.08 -14.27
N GLN A 306 -8.44 22.46 -14.11
CA GLN A 306 -7.13 23.09 -14.28
C GLN A 306 -6.29 22.25 -15.23
N SER A 307 -5.42 22.89 -16.01
CA SER A 307 -4.49 22.18 -16.88
C SER A 307 -3.46 21.40 -16.05
N CYS A 308 -3.27 20.12 -16.36
CA CYS A 308 -2.21 19.33 -15.77
C CYS A 308 -0.82 19.94 -16.07
N PRO A 309 0.13 19.85 -15.12
CA PRO A 309 1.53 20.14 -15.40
C PRO A 309 2.11 19.25 -16.51
N GLY A 310 3.24 19.68 -17.08
CA GLY A 310 4.04 18.86 -17.99
C GLY A 310 4.56 17.60 -17.29
N VAL A 311 4.71 16.53 -18.06
CA VAL A 311 5.21 15.23 -17.60
C VAL A 311 6.60 14.99 -18.17
N PHE A 312 7.53 14.65 -17.29
CA PHE A 312 8.90 14.30 -17.63
C PHE A 312 8.96 12.96 -18.37
N VAL A 313 9.67 12.90 -19.49
CA VAL A 313 9.88 11.69 -20.29
C VAL A 313 11.38 11.40 -20.41
N PRO A 314 11.87 10.27 -19.85
CA PRO A 314 13.27 9.89 -20.00
C PRO A 314 13.67 9.74 -21.47
N GLY A 315 14.83 10.28 -21.84
CA GLY A 315 15.34 10.27 -23.22
C GLY A 315 14.88 11.42 -24.09
N GLU A 316 13.96 12.26 -23.61
CA GLU A 316 13.47 13.46 -24.28
C GLU A 316 13.90 14.69 -23.48
N ASP A 317 14.16 15.81 -24.18
CA ASP A 317 14.50 17.08 -23.54
C ASP A 317 13.25 17.96 -23.29
N GLU A 318 12.14 17.64 -23.98
CA GLU A 318 10.84 18.30 -23.80
C GLU A 318 9.91 17.46 -22.91
N HIS A 319 8.94 18.14 -22.28
CA HIS A 319 7.91 17.49 -21.47
C HIS A 319 6.69 17.16 -22.34
N LYS A 320 6.06 16.00 -22.11
CA LYS A 320 4.75 15.69 -22.72
C LYS A 320 3.62 16.35 -21.92
N PRO A 321 2.47 16.68 -22.54
CA PRO A 321 1.31 17.16 -21.78
C PRO A 321 0.82 16.10 -20.78
N GLY A 322 0.37 16.56 -19.61
CA GLY A 322 -0.29 15.69 -18.64
C GLY A 322 -1.67 15.22 -19.09
N ARG A 323 -2.23 14.26 -18.34
CA ARG A 323 -3.50 13.60 -18.66
C ARG A 323 -4.69 14.57 -18.65
N SER A 324 -5.44 14.69 -19.75
CA SER A 324 -6.54 15.65 -19.89
C SER A 324 -7.65 15.49 -18.85
N ASP A 325 -7.95 14.24 -18.46
CA ASP A 325 -8.97 13.92 -17.46
C ASP A 325 -8.45 13.97 -16.02
N GLY A 326 -7.18 14.32 -15.82
CA GLY A 326 -6.51 14.29 -14.52
C GLY A 326 -6.14 12.90 -14.02
N TYR A 327 -5.71 12.88 -12.77
CA TYR A 327 -5.21 11.69 -12.07
C TYR A 327 -6.07 11.38 -10.84
N ASP A 328 -6.07 10.12 -10.41
CA ASP A 328 -6.80 9.65 -9.24
C ASP A 328 -5.92 9.61 -7.99
N PHE A 329 -4.60 9.51 -8.16
CA PHE A 329 -3.63 9.41 -7.08
C PHE A 329 -2.44 10.34 -7.35
N GLY A 330 -2.29 11.39 -6.54
CA GLY A 330 -1.20 12.35 -6.63
C GLY A 330 -0.21 12.17 -5.49
N PHE A 331 1.01 11.76 -5.81
CA PHE A 331 2.10 11.53 -4.86
C PHE A 331 3.01 12.75 -4.78
N LEU A 332 3.04 13.43 -3.63
CA LEU A 332 3.88 14.59 -3.36
C LEU A 332 5.05 14.17 -2.46
N HIS A 333 6.29 14.23 -2.97
CA HIS A 333 7.49 13.86 -2.22
C HIS A 333 8.20 15.09 -1.62
N ILE A 334 8.51 15.05 -0.33
CA ILE A 334 9.23 16.09 0.41
C ILE A 334 10.53 15.51 0.98
N LYS A 335 11.66 15.81 0.33
CA LYS A 335 12.98 15.25 0.70
C LYS A 335 13.74 16.01 1.80
N ALA A 336 13.60 17.33 1.86
CA ALA A 336 14.45 18.19 2.68
C ALA A 336 14.43 17.87 4.19
N ILE A 337 13.37 17.22 4.70
CA ILE A 337 13.27 16.85 6.12
C ILE A 337 14.23 15.70 6.48
N ASP A 338 14.45 14.77 5.56
CA ASP A 338 15.42 13.69 5.69
C ASP A 338 16.87 14.22 5.70
N ASP A 339 17.17 15.20 4.84
CA ASP A 339 18.49 15.85 4.83
C ASP A 339 18.80 16.48 6.20
N ALA A 340 17.80 17.10 6.84
CA ALA A 340 17.96 17.65 8.19
C ALA A 340 18.21 16.57 9.26
N GLY A 341 17.62 15.39 9.08
CA GLY A 341 17.91 14.20 9.87
C GLY A 341 19.38 13.79 9.76
N HIS A 342 19.87 13.61 8.53
CA HIS A 342 21.25 13.26 8.24
C HIS A 342 22.27 14.31 8.72
N ASP A 343 21.95 15.59 8.55
CA ASP A 343 22.79 16.72 8.96
C ASP A 343 22.76 16.96 10.48
N LYS A 344 21.93 16.21 11.23
CA LYS A 344 21.68 16.39 12.67
C LYS A 344 21.14 17.79 13.03
N ALA A 345 20.52 18.47 12.08
CA ALA A 345 20.01 19.82 12.22
C ALA A 345 18.63 19.82 12.89
N SER A 346 18.61 19.55 14.21
CA SER A 346 17.37 19.34 14.98
C SER A 346 16.39 20.51 14.90
N VAL A 347 16.87 21.75 15.03
CA VAL A 347 16.04 22.97 14.91
C VAL A 347 15.52 23.14 13.50
N PHE A 348 16.36 22.87 12.48
CA PHE A 348 15.93 22.90 11.09
C PHE A 348 14.81 21.89 10.86
N LYS A 349 14.94 20.66 11.35
CA LYS A 349 13.94 19.60 11.16
C LYS A 349 12.57 20.03 11.72
N VAL A 350 12.54 20.65 12.90
CA VAL A 350 11.31 21.25 13.48
C VAL A 350 10.73 22.32 12.56
N LYS A 351 11.53 23.32 12.17
CA LYS A 351 11.06 24.44 11.32
C LYS A 351 10.67 23.99 9.92
N GLY A 352 11.33 22.97 9.38
CA GLY A 352 11.00 22.33 8.12
C GLY A 352 9.63 21.66 8.19
N LEU A 353 9.30 20.97 9.29
CA LEU A 353 7.98 20.37 9.49
C LEU A 353 6.87 21.44 9.60
N GLU A 354 7.12 22.58 10.24
CA GLU A 354 6.20 23.72 10.25
C GLU A 354 5.96 24.27 8.82
N ALA A 355 7.02 24.34 8.01
CA ALA A 355 6.92 24.75 6.61
C ALA A 355 6.14 23.72 5.75
N VAL A 356 6.30 22.43 6.03
CA VAL A 356 5.49 21.36 5.41
C VAL A 356 4.02 21.49 5.77
N ASP A 357 3.70 21.75 7.04
CA ASP A 357 2.34 21.97 7.52
C ASP A 357 1.65 23.14 6.78
N GLN A 358 2.37 24.26 6.59
CA GLN A 358 1.88 25.38 5.78
C GLN A 358 1.59 24.98 4.32
N ALA A 359 2.45 24.17 3.70
CA ALA A 359 2.25 23.68 2.33
C ALA A 359 1.03 22.74 2.22
N ILE A 360 0.73 21.97 3.27
CA ILE A 360 -0.47 21.13 3.34
C ILE A 360 -1.73 22.01 3.37
N GLY A 361 -1.71 23.11 4.11
CA GLY A 361 -2.79 24.11 4.07
C GLY A 361 -3.01 24.68 2.65
N GLN A 362 -1.92 25.01 1.93
CA GLN A 362 -2.00 25.47 0.54
C GLN A 362 -2.60 24.42 -0.39
N LEU A 363 -2.14 23.17 -0.29
CA LEU A 363 -2.67 22.04 -1.05
C LEU A 363 -4.17 21.85 -0.80
N ALA A 364 -4.58 21.84 0.48
CA ALA A 364 -5.96 21.67 0.87
C ALA A 364 -6.86 22.80 0.34
N LYS A 365 -6.40 24.06 0.42
CA LYS A 365 -7.13 25.21 -0.15
C LYS A 365 -7.35 25.04 -1.66
N LEU A 366 -6.31 24.67 -2.40
CA LEU A 366 -6.40 24.48 -3.86
C LEU A 366 -7.35 23.33 -4.24
N LEU A 367 -7.28 22.21 -3.53
CA LEU A 367 -8.18 21.08 -3.74
C LEU A 367 -9.62 21.42 -3.34
N TRP A 368 -9.82 22.21 -2.29
CA TRP A 368 -11.15 22.59 -1.81
C TRP A 368 -11.88 23.46 -2.83
N GLN A 369 -11.16 24.36 -3.51
CA GLN A 369 -11.71 25.14 -4.63
C GLN A 369 -12.25 24.24 -5.74
N ALA A 370 -11.59 23.11 -6.02
CA ALA A 370 -12.05 22.14 -7.00
C ALA A 370 -13.21 21.26 -6.47
N GLU A 371 -13.14 20.78 -5.23
CA GLU A 371 -14.19 19.96 -4.59
C GLU A 371 -15.52 20.71 -4.47
N SER A 372 -15.45 22.02 -4.21
CA SER A 372 -16.62 22.89 -4.10
C SER A 372 -17.45 22.98 -5.39
N THR A 373 -16.90 22.57 -6.53
CA THR A 373 -17.66 22.43 -7.79
C THR A 373 -18.62 21.23 -7.81
N GLY A 374 -18.50 20.31 -6.85
CA GLY A 374 -19.32 19.10 -6.73
C GLY A 374 -18.87 17.93 -7.59
N ASN A 375 -17.83 18.10 -8.42
CA ASN A 375 -17.34 17.06 -9.33
C ASN A 375 -16.34 16.10 -8.70
N PHE A 376 -15.74 16.47 -7.56
CA PHE A 376 -14.65 15.75 -6.93
C PHE A 376 -14.93 15.47 -5.46
N GLN A 377 -14.25 14.47 -4.92
CA GLN A 377 -14.15 14.19 -3.50
C GLN A 377 -12.69 13.83 -3.21
N TYR A 378 -11.99 14.66 -2.45
CA TYR A 378 -10.57 14.44 -2.14
C TYR A 378 -10.34 13.77 -0.80
N PHE A 379 -9.27 12.99 -0.75
CA PHE A 379 -8.70 12.41 0.47
C PHE A 379 -7.27 12.92 0.63
N LEU A 380 -6.93 13.38 1.83
CA LEU A 380 -5.57 13.75 2.20
C LEU A 380 -4.96 12.58 2.96
N CYS A 381 -3.77 12.14 2.56
CA CYS A 381 -3.04 11.05 3.20
C CYS A 381 -1.59 11.47 3.43
N ILE A 382 -1.09 11.32 4.65
CA ILE A 382 0.23 11.80 5.06
C ILE A 382 0.97 10.73 5.84
N THR A 383 2.23 10.54 5.49
CA THR A 383 3.18 9.69 6.23
C THR A 383 4.62 10.00 5.84
N GLY A 384 5.58 9.24 6.38
CA GLY A 384 6.96 9.18 5.89
C GLY A 384 7.27 7.85 5.24
N ASP A 385 8.40 7.76 4.54
CA ASP A 385 8.92 6.49 4.01
C ASP A 385 9.80 5.76 5.01
N HIS A 386 10.50 6.45 5.92
CA HIS A 386 11.26 5.87 7.02
C HIS A 386 11.54 6.93 8.10
N SER A 387 12.23 6.51 9.16
CA SER A 387 12.69 7.37 10.24
C SER A 387 14.15 7.73 10.02
N THR A 388 14.49 9.01 10.19
CA THR A 388 15.89 9.50 10.13
C THR A 388 16.19 10.34 11.36
N PRO A 389 16.45 9.71 12.51
CA PRO A 389 16.59 10.43 13.76
C PRO A 389 17.82 11.34 13.75
N VAL A 390 17.64 12.61 14.14
CA VAL A 390 18.72 13.61 14.14
C VAL A 390 19.88 13.24 15.06
N GLU A 391 19.61 12.50 16.14
CA GLU A 391 20.65 11.98 17.04
C GLU A 391 21.58 10.99 16.31
N TYR A 392 21.02 10.18 15.41
CA TYR A 392 21.74 9.13 14.69
C TYR A 392 22.43 9.69 13.46
N GLY A 393 21.74 10.54 12.69
CA GLY A 393 22.21 11.06 11.40
C GLY A 393 22.11 10.05 10.26
N ASP A 394 21.30 9.00 10.43
CA ASP A 394 21.08 7.96 9.43
C ASP A 394 19.70 7.34 9.61
N HIS A 395 19.26 6.57 8.61
CA HIS A 395 17.99 5.88 8.60
C HIS A 395 17.93 4.86 9.74
N SER A 396 16.76 4.73 10.35
CA SER A 396 16.53 3.85 11.49
C SER A 396 15.27 2.99 11.30
N PHE A 397 14.93 2.19 12.31
CA PHE A 397 13.91 1.15 12.23
C PHE A 397 12.61 1.50 12.97
N GLU A 398 12.53 2.70 13.55
CA GLU A 398 11.34 3.21 14.20
C GLU A 398 10.19 3.33 13.17
N PRO A 399 8.96 2.93 13.55
CA PRO A 399 7.80 3.08 12.68
C PRO A 399 7.47 4.57 12.50
N VAL A 400 6.86 4.90 11.37
CA VAL A 400 6.48 6.27 11.01
C VAL A 400 4.98 6.50 11.22
N PRO A 401 4.54 7.71 11.62
CA PRO A 401 3.12 8.01 11.76
C PRO A 401 2.43 8.07 10.41
N PHE A 402 1.18 7.59 10.36
CA PHE A 402 0.31 7.62 9.18
C PHE A 402 -1.03 8.22 9.56
N THR A 403 -1.56 9.11 8.71
CA THR A 403 -2.90 9.67 8.84
C THR A 403 -3.60 9.83 7.50
N MET A 404 -4.93 9.73 7.49
CA MET A 404 -5.74 10.00 6.32
C MET A 404 -7.15 10.50 6.69
N CYS A 405 -7.63 11.52 6.00
CA CYS A 405 -8.99 12.06 6.15
C CYS A 405 -9.62 12.45 4.81
N ARG A 406 -10.93 12.73 4.80
CA ARG A 406 -11.57 13.42 3.67
C ARG A 406 -11.27 14.91 3.76
N LEU A 407 -11.04 15.55 2.62
CA LEU A 407 -10.75 16.99 2.58
C LEU A 407 -11.89 17.82 3.23
N LYS A 408 -13.14 17.45 2.99
CA LYS A 408 -14.30 18.08 3.65
C LYS A 408 -14.23 18.03 5.19
N ASP A 409 -13.77 16.92 5.75
CA ASP A 409 -13.67 16.78 7.20
C ASP A 409 -12.50 17.58 7.75
N PHE A 410 -11.37 17.64 7.02
CA PHE A 410 -10.27 18.55 7.30
C PHE A 410 -10.72 20.02 7.32
N VAL A 411 -11.51 20.46 6.33
CA VAL A 411 -12.07 21.82 6.29
C VAL A 411 -12.89 22.11 7.54
N GLY A 412 -13.66 21.14 8.03
CA GLY A 412 -14.35 21.25 9.31
C GLY A 412 -13.41 21.38 10.51
N ALA A 413 -12.35 20.56 10.56
CA ALA A 413 -11.39 20.53 11.66
C ALA A 413 -10.54 21.81 11.77
N VAL A 414 -10.18 22.46 10.65
CA VAL A 414 -9.48 23.77 10.66
C VAL A 414 -10.39 24.96 11.01
N GLY A 415 -11.68 24.71 11.24
CA GLY A 415 -12.66 25.72 11.66
C GLY A 415 -13.53 26.29 10.53
N GLY A 416 -13.58 25.61 9.39
CA GLY A 416 -14.51 25.90 8.29
C GLY A 416 -13.85 26.51 7.05
N GLU A 417 -14.67 26.66 6.01
CA GLU A 417 -14.24 27.12 4.69
C GLU A 417 -13.61 28.53 4.71
N SER A 418 -14.14 29.47 5.51
CA SER A 418 -13.62 30.84 5.57
C SER A 418 -12.16 30.88 6.01
N ILE A 419 -11.81 30.11 7.04
CA ILE A 419 -10.44 30.03 7.58
C ILE A 419 -9.50 29.38 6.56
N LEU A 420 -9.94 28.29 5.92
CA LEU A 420 -9.14 27.64 4.88
C LEU A 420 -8.85 28.59 3.72
N LEU A 421 -9.84 29.36 3.27
CA LEU A 421 -9.70 30.32 2.17
C LEU A 421 -8.78 31.51 2.50
N GLU A 422 -8.57 31.84 3.78
CA GLU A 422 -7.59 32.85 4.22
C GLU A 422 -6.13 32.39 4.07
N THR A 423 -5.88 31.08 3.91
CA THR A 423 -4.52 30.53 3.74
C THR A 423 -3.81 31.18 2.54
N SER A 424 -2.67 31.84 2.75
CA SER A 424 -1.91 32.44 1.64
C SER A 424 -1.38 31.37 0.69
N LEU A 425 -1.52 31.62 -0.62
CA LEU A 425 -0.94 30.80 -1.69
C LEU A 425 0.42 31.35 -2.16
N ASP A 426 0.95 32.37 -1.50
CA ASP A 426 2.24 32.95 -1.85
C ASP A 426 3.37 31.92 -1.61
N PRO A 427 4.37 31.87 -2.50
CA PRO A 427 5.54 31.04 -2.30
C PRO A 427 6.30 31.48 -1.04
N PHE A 428 6.74 30.50 -0.24
CA PHE A 428 7.60 30.74 0.92
C PHE A 428 8.84 29.84 0.87
N PRO A 429 10.01 30.33 1.31
CA PRO A 429 11.21 29.51 1.39
C PRO A 429 11.14 28.57 2.60
N LEU A 430 11.88 27.46 2.54
CA LEU A 430 12.23 26.73 3.75
C LEU A 430 13.05 27.64 4.68
N PRO A 431 13.01 27.41 6.01
CA PRO A 431 13.82 28.15 6.97
C PRO A 431 15.31 28.07 6.61
N THR A 432 16.06 29.15 6.82
CA THR A 432 17.53 29.14 6.74
C THR A 432 18.10 29.02 8.15
N VAL A 433 18.91 27.99 8.41
CA VAL A 433 19.72 27.90 9.64
C VAL A 433 21.14 28.35 9.30
N LYS A 434 21.70 29.29 10.08
CA LYS A 434 23.08 29.75 9.86
C LYS A 434 24.06 28.67 10.33
N ALA A 435 25.14 28.47 9.59
CA ALA A 435 26.23 27.59 10.03
C ALA A 435 26.80 28.11 11.38
N GLY A 436 26.62 27.31 12.44
CA GLY A 436 27.00 27.67 13.82
C GLY A 436 25.81 27.85 14.78
N GLU A 437 24.57 27.87 14.30
CA GLU A 437 23.36 27.72 15.13
C GLU A 437 23.05 26.23 15.34
N ASP A 438 23.95 25.52 16.01
CA ASP A 438 23.58 24.34 16.77
C ASP A 438 24.38 24.38 18.07
N LEU A 439 23.75 23.92 19.15
CA LEU A 439 24.31 23.63 20.49
C LEU A 439 24.22 24.77 21.53
N ASN A 440 23.19 24.66 22.40
CA ASN A 440 23.01 25.40 23.67
C ASN A 440 22.68 26.89 23.59
N GLU A 441 21.45 27.24 23.26
CA GLU A 441 20.79 28.33 23.98
C GLU A 441 19.37 27.90 24.37
N ASP A 442 19.02 28.14 25.63
CA ASP A 442 17.66 28.15 26.17
C ASP A 442 16.82 29.18 25.40
N SER A 443 16.52 28.93 24.13
CA SER A 443 15.44 29.62 23.47
C SER A 443 14.18 28.90 23.92
N SER A 444 13.58 29.38 25.00
CA SER A 444 12.20 29.06 25.33
C SER A 444 11.37 29.25 24.06
N LEU A 445 11.00 28.14 23.41
CA LEU A 445 9.99 28.11 22.35
C LEU A 445 8.74 28.71 23.00
N GLU A 446 8.54 30.02 22.81
CA GLU A 446 7.43 30.74 23.41
C GLU A 446 6.14 30.07 22.97
N LYS A 447 5.44 29.51 23.95
CA LYS A 447 4.12 28.91 23.76
C LYS A 447 3.13 30.03 23.44
N GLY A 448 2.96 30.32 22.15
CA GLY A 448 1.78 30.99 21.64
C GLY A 448 0.56 30.12 21.95
N GLY A 449 -0.13 30.42 23.04
CA GLY A 449 -1.35 29.73 23.45
C GLY A 449 -2.48 29.98 22.45
N LYS A 450 -2.77 28.99 21.61
CA LYS A 450 -4.09 28.79 21.00
C LYS A 450 -4.72 27.54 21.58
N PHE A 451 -6.03 27.58 21.79
CA PHE A 451 -6.83 26.48 22.34
C PHE A 451 -6.52 25.17 21.59
N LYS A 452 -5.75 24.27 22.22
CA LYS A 452 -5.58 22.91 21.70
C LYS A 452 -6.92 22.22 21.79
N GLN A 453 -7.41 21.72 20.66
CA GLN A 453 -8.59 20.88 20.62
C GLN A 453 -8.30 19.64 21.49
N VAL A 454 -9.02 19.48 22.59
CA VAL A 454 -8.77 18.41 23.58
C VAL A 454 -9.42 17.09 23.13
N GLN A 455 -10.12 17.10 21.99
CA GLN A 455 -10.87 15.98 21.45
C GLN A 455 -10.79 15.98 19.92
N ALA A 456 -10.74 14.79 19.32
CA ALA A 456 -10.81 14.61 17.88
C ALA A 456 -12.13 15.16 17.30
N PHE A 457 -12.07 15.71 16.09
CA PHE A 457 -13.18 16.37 15.42
C PHE A 457 -14.25 15.38 14.97
N CYS A 458 -13.89 14.45 14.09
CA CYS A 458 -14.78 13.38 13.62
C CYS A 458 -14.05 12.09 13.23
N GLY A 459 -12.74 12.05 13.42
CA GLY A 459 -11.88 10.90 13.19
C GLY A 459 -11.92 9.87 14.32
N ASP A 460 -10.85 9.08 14.42
CA ASP A 460 -10.62 8.24 15.60
C ASP A 460 -10.20 9.06 16.83
N SER A 461 -9.72 8.41 17.90
CA SER A 461 -9.39 9.10 19.16
C SER A 461 -8.15 10.01 19.08
N VAL A 462 -7.44 10.06 17.96
CA VAL A 462 -6.21 10.84 17.80
C VAL A 462 -6.52 12.24 17.31
N PHE A 463 -5.89 13.25 17.91
CA PHE A 463 -6.09 14.66 17.58
C PHE A 463 -4.79 15.45 17.40
N GLU A 464 -3.63 14.80 17.57
CA GLU A 464 -2.31 15.36 17.27
C GLU A 464 -1.59 14.40 16.32
N PHE A 465 -0.91 14.91 15.31
CA PHE A 465 -0.15 14.09 14.36
C PHE A 465 1.32 13.97 14.81
N ASN A 466 1.63 12.87 15.51
CA ASN A 466 3.00 12.52 15.89
C ASN A 466 3.15 11.02 16.13
N ASP A 467 4.40 10.57 16.27
CA ASP A 467 4.79 9.16 16.43
C ASP A 467 4.05 8.48 17.60
N ILE A 468 3.87 9.20 18.72
CA ILE A 468 3.24 8.65 19.93
C ILE A 468 1.72 8.66 19.82
N ALA A 469 1.14 9.76 19.32
CA ALA A 469 -0.31 9.91 19.22
C ALA A 469 -0.89 8.97 18.16
N ALA A 470 -0.23 8.84 17.00
CA ALA A 470 -0.65 7.96 15.91
C ALA A 470 -0.71 6.48 16.33
N ALA A 471 0.10 6.06 17.29
CA ALA A 471 0.07 4.70 17.85
C ALA A 471 -1.27 4.32 18.52
N ARG A 472 -2.07 5.32 18.91
CA ARG A 472 -3.41 5.14 19.52
C ARG A 472 -4.53 5.13 18.47
N GLY A 473 -4.18 5.33 17.20
CA GLY A 473 -5.13 5.37 16.11
C GLY A 473 -5.75 4.02 15.81
N CYS A 474 -6.93 4.03 15.20
CA CYS A 474 -7.71 2.83 14.95
C CYS A 474 -7.08 1.87 13.92
N LEU A 475 -6.10 2.32 13.13
CA LEU A 475 -5.36 1.47 12.21
C LEU A 475 -4.31 0.60 12.95
N GLY A 476 -4.00 0.92 14.20
CA GLY A 476 -2.96 0.25 14.96
C GLY A 476 -1.59 0.39 14.30
N ARG A 477 -0.78 -0.67 14.38
CA ARG A 477 0.52 -0.76 13.72
C ARG A 477 0.43 -1.72 12.54
N PHE A 478 0.88 -1.31 11.35
CA PHE A 478 0.75 -2.09 10.12
C PHE A 478 1.98 -1.95 9.21
N PRO A 479 2.27 -2.92 8.32
CA PRO A 479 3.38 -2.82 7.38
C PRO A 479 3.03 -1.94 6.16
N GLY A 480 4.02 -1.25 5.59
CA GLY A 480 3.83 -0.32 4.47
C GLY A 480 3.23 -0.97 3.22
N GLY A 481 3.45 -2.27 3.01
CA GLY A 481 2.80 -3.05 1.96
C GLY A 481 1.26 -3.05 2.01
N GLU A 482 0.66 -2.78 3.17
CA GLU A 482 -0.79 -2.70 3.35
C GLU A 482 -1.36 -1.29 3.10
N MET A 483 -0.50 -0.27 2.94
CA MET A 483 -0.90 1.14 2.85
C MET A 483 -1.87 1.41 1.69
N MET A 484 -1.55 0.93 0.49
CA MET A 484 -2.46 1.08 -0.66
C MET A 484 -3.78 0.35 -0.44
N GLY A 485 -3.79 -0.75 0.33
CA GLY A 485 -5.02 -1.42 0.75
C GLY A 485 -5.87 -0.50 1.63
N ILE A 486 -5.28 0.16 2.62
CA ILE A 486 -5.96 1.11 3.51
C ILE A 486 -6.54 2.30 2.72
N ILE A 487 -5.75 2.90 1.83
CA ILE A 487 -6.17 4.02 0.97
C ILE A 487 -7.36 3.60 0.07
N LYS A 488 -7.30 2.38 -0.50
CA LYS A 488 -8.38 1.83 -1.34
C LYS A 488 -9.62 1.41 -0.55
N ARG A 489 -9.50 0.97 0.70
CA ARG A 489 -10.61 0.54 1.59
C ARG A 489 -11.50 1.68 2.06
N LYS A 490 -10.92 2.87 2.27
CA LYS A 490 -11.64 4.09 2.67
C LYS A 490 -12.09 4.91 1.46
N SER A 491 -11.54 4.61 0.28
CA SER A 491 -12.22 4.79 -1.00
C SER A 491 -13.24 3.63 -1.18
N PRO A 492 -14.30 3.76 -1.99
CA PRO A 492 -15.49 2.88 -1.95
C PRO A 492 -15.24 1.48 -2.53
N ASN A 493 -13.98 1.08 -2.71
CA ASN A 493 -13.61 -0.17 -3.35
C ASN A 493 -13.54 -1.33 -2.37
N ALA A 494 -13.95 -1.18 -1.11
CA ALA A 494 -14.13 -2.32 -0.19
C ALA A 494 -15.08 -3.39 -0.75
N LEU A 495 -15.99 -3.02 -1.67
CA LEU A 495 -16.85 -3.95 -2.41
C LEU A 495 -16.14 -4.58 -3.61
N GLU A 496 -15.09 -3.96 -4.16
CA GLU A 496 -14.30 -4.40 -5.31
C GLU A 496 -13.02 -5.16 -4.90
N GLU A 497 -12.67 -5.17 -3.61
CA GLU A 497 -11.55 -5.96 -3.10
C GLU A 497 -11.78 -7.46 -3.36
N GLU A 498 -10.81 -8.09 -4.02
CA GLU A 498 -10.71 -9.55 -4.05
C GLU A 498 -10.56 -10.08 -2.62
N PRO A 499 -11.17 -11.23 -2.31
CA PRO A 499 -11.04 -11.82 -0.98
C PRO A 499 -9.55 -12.05 -0.64
N PRO A 500 -9.16 -11.87 0.64
CA PRO A 500 -7.77 -11.94 1.06
C PRO A 500 -7.11 -13.28 0.70
N ALA A 501 -5.86 -13.24 0.23
CA ALA A 501 -5.11 -14.39 -0.30
C ALA A 501 -4.66 -15.44 0.75
N GLU A 502 -5.35 -15.54 1.89
CA GLU A 502 -4.99 -16.43 3.01
C GLU A 502 -5.38 -17.90 2.79
N GLY A 503 -6.10 -18.20 1.70
CA GLY A 503 -6.43 -19.55 1.28
C GLY A 503 -7.58 -19.58 0.25
N PRO A 504 -7.70 -20.66 -0.54
CA PRO A 504 -8.80 -20.84 -1.48
C PRO A 504 -10.13 -21.00 -0.72
N TYR A 505 -11.25 -20.62 -1.35
CA TYR A 505 -12.60 -20.70 -0.79
C TYR A 505 -12.84 -19.75 0.38
N SER A 506 -12.23 -18.57 0.35
CA SER A 506 -12.44 -17.52 1.37
C SER A 506 -13.48 -16.50 0.91
N GLY A 507 -14.08 -15.77 1.83
CA GLY A 507 -15.14 -14.81 1.49
C GLY A 507 -15.51 -13.92 2.67
N TYR A 508 -16.35 -12.92 2.42
CA TYR A 508 -16.78 -11.94 3.41
C TYR A 508 -18.18 -12.27 3.97
N LEU A 509 -18.37 -12.08 5.27
CA LEU A 509 -19.71 -11.96 5.87
C LEU A 509 -19.97 -10.51 6.22
N VAL A 510 -21.16 -10.01 5.86
CA VAL A 510 -21.66 -8.68 6.16
C VAL A 510 -22.51 -8.76 7.43
N ILE A 511 -22.16 -7.96 8.43
CA ILE A 511 -22.88 -7.86 9.70
C ILE A 511 -23.44 -6.45 9.88
N THR A 512 -24.63 -6.34 10.48
CA THR A 512 -25.29 -5.05 10.73
C THR A 512 -24.59 -4.30 11.88
N ASP A 513 -24.27 -3.02 11.71
CA ASP A 513 -23.67 -2.17 12.75
C ASP A 513 -24.70 -1.70 13.80
N GLU A 514 -24.25 -1.37 15.01
CA GLU A 514 -25.04 -0.83 16.12
C GLU A 514 -25.71 0.50 15.73
N ASP A 515 -24.99 1.39 15.04
CA ASP A 515 -25.54 2.67 14.53
C ASP A 515 -26.63 2.45 13.46
N ALA A 516 -26.50 1.41 12.64
CA ALA A 516 -27.52 1.03 11.67
C ALA A 516 -28.75 0.41 12.35
N GLU A 517 -28.56 -0.31 13.47
CA GLU A 517 -29.69 -0.79 14.30
C GLU A 517 -30.44 0.35 14.97
N GLU A 518 -29.77 1.44 15.37
CA GLU A 518 -30.41 2.63 15.95
C GLU A 518 -31.19 3.43 14.90
N GLN A 519 -30.62 3.65 13.72
CA GLN A 519 -31.27 4.31 12.58
C GLN A 519 -32.46 3.52 12.02
N ASP A 520 -32.54 2.22 12.28
CA ASP A 520 -33.69 1.38 11.95
C ASP A 520 -34.90 1.64 12.86
N THR A 521 -34.82 2.58 13.80
CA THR A 521 -35.89 2.94 14.75
C THR A 521 -36.40 4.36 14.48
N PHE A 522 -37.69 4.51 14.12
CA PHE A 522 -38.35 5.82 14.02
C PHE A 522 -39.57 5.88 14.94
N CYS A 523 -39.96 7.10 15.35
CA CYS A 523 -40.95 7.38 16.40
C CYS A 523 -40.54 6.88 17.80
N PHE A 524 -39.53 7.51 18.43
CA PHE A 524 -39.17 7.32 19.85
C PHE A 524 -39.10 5.84 20.29
N GLY A 525 -38.46 4.98 19.49
CA GLY A 525 -38.27 3.56 19.83
C GLY A 525 -39.44 2.61 19.51
N ALA A 526 -40.58 3.11 19.01
CA ALA A 526 -41.80 2.29 18.86
C ALA A 526 -41.92 1.59 17.49
N CYS A 527 -41.39 2.15 16.40
CA CYS A 527 -41.55 1.61 15.05
C CYS A 527 -40.21 1.34 14.36
N LYS A 528 -39.89 0.05 14.17
CA LYS A 528 -38.70 -0.37 13.41
C LYS A 528 -38.96 -0.34 11.90
N ARG A 529 -38.10 0.31 11.10
CA ARG A 529 -37.98 0.03 9.66
C ARG A 529 -37.62 -1.45 9.51
N LYS A 530 -38.29 -2.13 8.57
CA LYS A 530 -38.23 -3.61 8.44
C LYS A 530 -37.66 -4.06 7.12
N ALA A 531 -37.32 -3.13 6.22
CA ALA A 531 -36.97 -3.42 4.84
C ALA A 531 -35.46 -3.33 4.63
N VAL A 532 -34.88 -4.31 3.94
CA VAL A 532 -33.48 -4.25 3.49
C VAL A 532 -33.49 -3.64 2.10
N GLU A 533 -32.95 -2.43 1.96
CA GLU A 533 -33.06 -1.63 0.73
C GLU A 533 -31.76 -1.56 -0.10
N LYS A 534 -30.65 -2.02 0.48
CA LYS A 534 -29.31 -1.92 -0.11
C LYS A 534 -28.60 -3.28 -0.13
N LEU A 535 -27.73 -3.44 -1.12
CA LEU A 535 -26.72 -4.50 -1.18
C LEU A 535 -25.43 -3.98 -0.54
N PRO A 536 -24.56 -4.85 -0.01
CA PRO A 536 -24.76 -6.30 0.15
C PRO A 536 -25.74 -6.64 1.30
N PHE A 537 -26.37 -7.82 1.25
CA PHE A 537 -27.31 -8.23 2.30
C PHE A 537 -26.61 -8.68 3.59
N PRO A 538 -27.19 -8.42 4.78
CA PRO A 538 -26.61 -8.85 6.06
C PRO A 538 -26.77 -10.36 6.29
N GLN A 539 -25.71 -11.01 6.78
CA GLN A 539 -25.70 -12.44 7.13
C GLN A 539 -26.05 -12.70 8.60
N ASP A 540 -26.03 -11.69 9.47
CA ASP A 540 -26.43 -11.80 10.87
C ASP A 540 -27.98 -11.81 11.07
N LYS A 541 -28.73 -11.56 9.98
CA LYS A 541 -30.20 -11.56 9.94
C LYS A 541 -30.74 -12.64 9.01
N MET A 542 -31.88 -13.22 9.38
CA MET A 542 -32.68 -14.02 8.44
C MET A 542 -33.65 -13.11 7.68
N LEU A 543 -33.74 -13.29 6.36
CA LEU A 543 -34.52 -12.40 5.50
C LEU A 543 -35.76 -13.10 4.95
N ASN A 544 -36.82 -12.32 4.77
CA ASN A 544 -38.05 -12.73 4.11
C ASN A 544 -38.08 -12.08 2.73
N VAL A 545 -38.09 -12.89 1.67
CA VAL A 545 -38.40 -12.45 0.30
C VAL A 545 -39.92 -12.33 0.19
N VAL A 546 -40.40 -11.13 -0.11
CA VAL A 546 -41.82 -10.79 -0.17
C VAL A 546 -42.15 -10.26 -1.56
N HIS A 547 -43.19 -10.81 -2.17
CA HIS A 547 -43.82 -10.27 -3.38
C HIS A 547 -45.09 -9.53 -2.98
N SER A 548 -45.14 -8.21 -3.18
CA SER A 548 -46.38 -7.43 -3.10
C SER A 548 -47.12 -7.54 -4.44
N SER A 549 -48.36 -8.03 -4.38
CA SER A 549 -49.28 -8.07 -5.51
C SER A 549 -50.62 -7.58 -5.01
N ASP A 550 -51.27 -6.68 -5.74
CA ASP A 550 -52.63 -6.21 -5.40
C ASP A 550 -53.72 -7.26 -5.68
N VAL A 551 -53.35 -8.43 -6.27
CA VAL A 551 -54.29 -9.43 -6.81
C VAL A 551 -54.00 -10.87 -6.34
N GLU A 552 -52.84 -11.17 -5.72
CA GLU A 552 -52.47 -12.53 -5.27
C GLU A 552 -52.07 -12.57 -3.78
N GLU A 553 -52.23 -13.71 -3.11
CA GLU A 553 -51.73 -13.95 -1.75
C GLU A 553 -50.22 -13.63 -1.63
N THR A 554 -49.85 -12.87 -0.59
CA THR A 554 -48.47 -12.46 -0.32
C THR A 554 -47.56 -13.67 -0.08
N MET A 555 -46.80 -14.08 -1.09
CA MET A 555 -45.87 -15.20 -0.96
C MET A 555 -44.62 -14.76 -0.17
N VAL A 556 -44.48 -15.25 1.06
CA VAL A 556 -43.34 -14.95 1.94
C VAL A 556 -42.40 -16.16 2.01
N THR A 557 -41.20 -16.01 1.45
CA THR A 557 -40.16 -17.06 1.54
C THR A 557 -39.05 -16.62 2.47
N ARG A 558 -38.85 -17.37 3.57
CA ARG A 558 -37.76 -17.11 4.50
C ARG A 558 -36.47 -17.80 4.07
N VAL A 559 -35.46 -17.00 3.78
CA VAL A 559 -34.17 -17.44 3.26
C VAL A 559 -33.03 -16.81 4.03
N TRP A 560 -31.84 -17.30 3.74
CA TRP A 560 -30.60 -16.73 4.19
C TRP A 560 -29.66 -16.61 2.99
N PHE A 561 -29.14 -15.40 2.76
CA PHE A 561 -28.25 -15.09 1.63
C PHE A 561 -26.82 -15.14 2.14
N ILE A 562 -26.00 -15.99 1.53
CA ILE A 562 -24.58 -16.15 1.85
C ILE A 562 -23.79 -15.74 0.61
N PRO A 563 -22.86 -14.77 0.67
CA PRO A 563 -22.03 -14.39 -0.47
C PRO A 563 -21.27 -15.59 -1.03
N VAL A 564 -21.10 -15.62 -2.36
CA VAL A 564 -20.31 -16.68 -3.01
C VAL A 564 -18.84 -16.54 -2.63
N LEU A 565 -18.19 -17.66 -2.35
CA LEU A 565 -16.77 -17.72 -2.00
C LEU A 565 -15.89 -17.30 -3.17
N ASP A 566 -14.70 -16.78 -2.88
CA ASP A 566 -13.71 -16.30 -3.85
C ASP A 566 -14.25 -15.23 -4.81
N GLN A 567 -15.33 -14.54 -4.43
CA GLN A 567 -15.93 -13.46 -5.20
C GLN A 567 -16.02 -12.18 -4.35
N PRO A 568 -15.76 -11.00 -4.95
CA PRO A 568 -15.92 -9.73 -4.26
C PRO A 568 -17.40 -9.47 -3.97
N LEU A 569 -17.70 -8.68 -2.93
CA LEU A 569 -19.08 -8.34 -2.57
C LEU A 569 -19.82 -7.57 -3.68
N SER A 570 -19.09 -6.80 -4.50
CA SER A 570 -19.60 -6.12 -5.70
C SER A 570 -20.14 -7.06 -6.78
N SER A 571 -19.74 -8.34 -6.77
CA SER A 571 -20.29 -9.34 -7.69
C SER A 571 -21.81 -9.52 -7.50
N ASN A 572 -22.32 -9.21 -6.30
CA ASN A 572 -23.69 -9.44 -5.86
C ASN A 572 -24.15 -10.89 -6.06
N ARG A 573 -23.21 -11.84 -5.96
CA ARG A 573 -23.48 -13.27 -6.08
C ARG A 573 -23.72 -13.89 -4.70
N TYR A 574 -24.79 -14.66 -4.57
CA TYR A 574 -25.21 -15.29 -3.32
C TYR A 574 -25.65 -16.73 -3.52
N TYR A 575 -25.33 -17.57 -2.54
CA TYR A 575 -26.07 -18.80 -2.26
C TYR A 575 -27.32 -18.45 -1.45
N VAL A 576 -28.46 -19.05 -1.82
CA VAL A 576 -29.75 -18.79 -1.15
C VAL A 576 -30.20 -20.04 -0.39
N ILE A 577 -30.15 -20.01 0.94
CA ILE A 577 -30.47 -21.15 1.80
C ILE A 577 -31.87 -21.05 2.36
N ARG A 578 -32.67 -22.12 2.27
CA ARG A 578 -34.03 -22.16 2.82
C ARG A 578 -33.97 -22.17 4.34
N ALA A 579 -34.62 -21.20 4.97
CA ALA A 579 -34.45 -20.96 6.39
C ALA A 579 -35.58 -21.51 7.27
N LYS A 580 -36.70 -21.93 6.64
CA LYS A 580 -37.86 -22.57 7.27
C LYS A 580 -38.51 -23.59 6.32
N GLY A 581 -39.37 -24.45 6.86
CA GLY A 581 -40.17 -25.43 6.10
C GLY A 581 -39.51 -26.81 5.98
N ARG A 582 -40.05 -27.64 5.08
CA ARG A 582 -39.55 -29.01 4.83
C ARG A 582 -38.12 -29.02 4.30
N ASN A 583 -37.76 -28.00 3.52
CA ASN A 583 -36.44 -27.86 2.89
C ASN A 583 -35.44 -27.04 3.72
N LYS A 584 -35.70 -26.83 5.02
CA LYS A 584 -34.83 -26.01 5.89
C LYS A 584 -33.38 -26.54 5.87
N GLY A 585 -32.43 -25.65 5.61
CA GLY A 585 -31.00 -25.93 5.53
C GLY A 585 -30.50 -26.32 4.14
N LEU A 586 -31.38 -26.49 3.15
CA LEU A 586 -31.03 -26.82 1.78
C LEU A 586 -30.82 -25.55 0.94
N ALA A 587 -29.90 -25.62 -0.02
CA ALA A 587 -29.61 -24.55 -0.97
C ALA A 587 -30.66 -24.54 -2.08
N CYS A 588 -31.13 -23.36 -2.46
CA CYS A 588 -31.98 -23.18 -3.62
C CYS A 588 -31.17 -23.54 -4.87
N THR A 589 -31.81 -24.15 -5.86
CA THR A 589 -31.16 -24.61 -7.08
C THR A 589 -32.00 -24.19 -8.27
N SER A 590 -31.36 -23.59 -9.27
CA SER A 590 -31.99 -23.25 -10.54
C SER A 590 -32.35 -24.51 -11.33
N SER A 591 -33.44 -24.44 -12.08
CA SER A 591 -33.85 -25.50 -13.01
C SER A 591 -33.08 -25.31 -14.32
N ARG A 592 -32.81 -26.36 -15.09
CA ARG A 592 -32.21 -26.19 -16.43
C ARG A 592 -33.29 -25.78 -17.42
N GLU A 593 -32.94 -24.99 -18.44
CA GLU A 593 -33.90 -24.59 -19.47
C GLU A 593 -34.49 -25.81 -20.19
N LEU A 594 -33.70 -26.86 -20.42
CA LEU A 594 -34.14 -28.11 -21.03
C LEU A 594 -35.14 -28.92 -20.18
N ASP A 595 -35.28 -28.60 -18.88
CA ASP A 595 -36.25 -29.26 -17.98
C ASP A 595 -37.64 -28.61 -18.04
N THR A 596 -37.89 -27.67 -18.98
CA THR A 596 -39.23 -27.12 -19.23
C THR A 596 -40.15 -28.23 -19.75
N LYS A 597 -41.17 -28.57 -18.95
CA LYS A 597 -42.21 -29.50 -19.39
C LYS A 597 -43.23 -28.77 -20.25
N LEU A 598 -43.44 -29.23 -21.48
CA LEU A 598 -44.60 -28.87 -22.28
C LEU A 598 -45.87 -29.41 -21.59
N CYS A 599 -46.76 -28.51 -21.15
CA CYS A 599 -48.10 -28.86 -20.71
C CYS A 599 -49.09 -28.57 -21.85
N CYS A 600 -50.02 -29.49 -22.11
CA CYS A 600 -50.87 -29.52 -23.32
C CYS A 600 -51.92 -28.39 -23.43
N PHE A 601 -51.95 -27.40 -22.54
CA PHE A 601 -52.88 -26.27 -22.60
C PHE A 601 -52.20 -25.01 -22.03
N PHE A 602 -51.69 -24.15 -22.93
CA PHE A 602 -51.25 -22.76 -22.77
C PHE A 602 -50.41 -22.34 -21.53
N ASN A 603 -49.25 -21.75 -21.83
CA ASN A 603 -48.14 -21.24 -20.97
C ASN A 603 -47.11 -22.29 -20.51
N ASP A 604 -45.83 -22.03 -20.81
CA ASP A 604 -44.68 -22.82 -20.34
C ASP A 604 -44.65 -22.89 -18.81
N VAL A 605 -45.03 -24.03 -18.24
CA VAL A 605 -44.96 -24.25 -16.79
C VAL A 605 -43.59 -24.80 -16.44
N ILE A 606 -42.66 -23.89 -16.17
CA ILE A 606 -41.35 -24.23 -15.60
C ILE A 606 -41.57 -24.85 -14.22
N SER A 607 -41.25 -26.15 -14.07
CA SER A 607 -41.27 -26.83 -12.78
C SER A 607 -40.00 -26.46 -12.01
N ASP A 608 -40.14 -25.67 -10.95
CA ASP A 608 -39.00 -25.30 -10.09
C ASP A 608 -38.32 -26.54 -9.49
N GLU A 609 -37.00 -26.64 -9.68
CA GLU A 609 -36.20 -27.66 -9.04
C GLU A 609 -36.25 -27.54 -7.51
N LYS A 610 -36.38 -28.67 -6.81
CA LYS A 610 -36.41 -28.68 -5.34
C LYS A 610 -35.03 -28.30 -4.80
N PRO A 611 -34.96 -27.50 -3.70
CA PRO A 611 -33.71 -27.21 -3.01
C PRO A 611 -32.91 -28.48 -2.69
N LYS A 612 -31.61 -28.46 -2.96
CA LYS A 612 -30.68 -29.59 -2.79
C LYS A 612 -29.70 -29.34 -1.64
N PRO A 613 -29.00 -30.37 -1.15
CA PRO A 613 -27.85 -30.17 -0.29
C PRO A 613 -26.88 -29.16 -0.91
N PHE A 614 -26.29 -28.30 -0.07
CA PHE A 614 -25.36 -27.28 -0.52
C PHE A 614 -24.13 -27.91 -1.16
N ASP A 615 -23.71 -27.38 -2.31
CA ASP A 615 -22.49 -27.75 -3.02
C ASP A 615 -21.85 -26.49 -3.60
N HIS A 616 -20.70 -26.11 -3.06
CA HIS A 616 -19.98 -24.90 -3.45
C HIS A 616 -19.44 -24.94 -4.89
N ARG A 617 -19.40 -26.11 -5.53
CA ARG A 617 -18.97 -26.27 -6.94
C ARG A 617 -20.15 -26.20 -7.91
N ASN A 618 -21.37 -26.17 -7.40
CA ASN A 618 -22.56 -26.23 -8.20
C ASN A 618 -23.04 -24.80 -8.56
N VAL A 619 -22.65 -24.33 -9.74
CA VAL A 619 -23.03 -23.02 -10.28
C VAL A 619 -24.56 -22.80 -10.37
N TYR A 620 -25.37 -23.87 -10.43
CA TYR A 620 -26.83 -23.77 -10.41
C TYR A 620 -27.39 -23.39 -9.03
N GLN A 621 -26.58 -23.36 -7.98
CA GLN A 621 -26.95 -22.86 -6.64
C GLN A 621 -26.55 -21.39 -6.42
N GLU A 622 -25.92 -20.75 -7.41
CA GLU A 622 -25.48 -19.36 -7.35
C GLU A 622 -26.46 -18.42 -8.04
N PHE A 623 -26.79 -17.32 -7.36
CA PHE A 623 -27.70 -16.30 -7.84
C PHE A 623 -27.04 -14.93 -7.83
N ARG A 624 -27.06 -14.25 -8.97
CA ARG A 624 -26.68 -12.83 -9.04
C ARG A 624 -27.90 -11.96 -8.76
N ILE A 625 -27.80 -11.13 -7.74
CA ILE A 625 -28.88 -10.25 -7.31
C ILE A 625 -28.69 -8.87 -7.91
N HIS A 626 -29.77 -8.32 -8.42
CA HIS A 626 -29.82 -6.99 -9.01
C HIS A 626 -30.86 -6.14 -8.29
N ARG A 627 -30.55 -4.86 -8.14
CA ARG A 627 -31.51 -3.88 -7.63
C ARG A 627 -32.52 -3.54 -8.72
N HIS A 628 -33.79 -3.52 -8.33
CA HIS A 628 -34.93 -3.06 -9.12
C HIS A 628 -35.42 -1.70 -8.56
N HIS A 629 -36.51 -1.13 -9.07
CA HIS A 629 -37.00 0.20 -8.69
C HIS A 629 -37.07 0.44 -7.16
N ARG A 630 -36.57 1.61 -6.73
CA ARG A 630 -36.47 2.16 -5.35
C ARG A 630 -36.00 1.19 -4.25
N HIS A 631 -36.78 0.16 -3.88
CA HIS A 631 -36.51 -0.73 -2.73
C HIS A 631 -36.70 -2.23 -3.04
N SER A 632 -36.76 -2.61 -4.32
CA SER A 632 -37.02 -3.99 -4.75
C SER A 632 -35.81 -4.61 -5.46
N PHE A 633 -35.83 -5.93 -5.68
CA PHE A 633 -34.74 -6.70 -6.28
C PHE A 633 -35.27 -7.73 -7.29
N PHE A 634 -34.36 -8.26 -8.09
CA PHE A 634 -34.57 -9.47 -8.89
C PHE A 634 -33.30 -10.31 -8.92
N ALA A 635 -33.43 -11.61 -9.18
CA ALA A 635 -32.28 -12.52 -9.28
C ALA A 635 -32.14 -13.07 -10.71
N LYS A 636 -30.90 -13.17 -11.17
CA LYS A 636 -30.50 -13.96 -12.34
C LYS A 636 -29.67 -15.16 -11.87
N SER A 637 -29.78 -16.26 -12.58
CA SER A 637 -28.89 -17.39 -12.35
C SER A 637 -27.50 -17.08 -12.91
N VAL A 638 -26.46 -17.66 -12.33
CA VAL A 638 -25.08 -17.50 -12.85
C VAL A 638 -24.83 -18.42 -14.04
N ALA A 639 -25.38 -19.64 -14.03
CA ALA A 639 -25.35 -20.55 -15.17
C ALA A 639 -26.22 -20.04 -16.31
N THR A 640 -25.68 -20.04 -17.54
CA THR A 640 -26.30 -19.47 -18.74
C THR A 640 -27.55 -20.22 -19.20
N ASP A 641 -27.69 -21.49 -18.87
CA ASP A 641 -28.77 -22.41 -19.28
C ASP A 641 -29.78 -22.67 -18.15
N SER A 642 -29.97 -21.70 -17.23
CA SER A 642 -30.67 -21.96 -15.98
C SER A 642 -31.65 -20.89 -15.54
N ILE A 643 -32.74 -21.38 -14.95
CA ILE A 643 -33.88 -20.57 -14.53
C ILE A 643 -33.97 -20.58 -13.00
N PRO A 644 -33.87 -19.41 -12.32
CA PRO A 644 -34.03 -19.33 -10.88
C PRO A 644 -35.39 -19.82 -10.39
N PRO A 645 -35.52 -20.26 -9.12
CA PRO A 645 -36.81 -20.57 -8.52
C PRO A 645 -37.81 -19.40 -8.64
N LYS A 646 -39.11 -19.69 -8.76
CA LYS A 646 -40.18 -18.71 -9.01
C LYS A 646 -40.13 -17.50 -8.08
N PHE A 647 -39.84 -17.73 -6.79
CA PHE A 647 -39.79 -16.66 -5.78
C PHE A 647 -38.60 -15.71 -5.92
N LEU A 648 -37.56 -16.09 -6.67
CA LEU A 648 -36.39 -15.27 -7.00
C LEU A 648 -36.45 -14.68 -8.42
N ARG A 649 -37.05 -15.41 -9.38
CA ARG A 649 -37.12 -15.01 -10.79
C ARG A 649 -38.15 -13.92 -11.09
N LYS A 650 -39.24 -13.84 -10.32
CA LYS A 650 -40.25 -12.78 -10.49
C LYS A 650 -39.62 -11.43 -10.09
N ASN A 651 -39.65 -10.44 -10.97
CA ASN A 651 -39.04 -9.14 -10.70
C ASN A 651 -39.77 -8.40 -9.57
N GLY A 652 -39.03 -7.59 -8.82
CA GLY A 652 -39.62 -6.61 -7.90
C GLY A 652 -39.90 -7.14 -6.49
N TRP A 653 -39.26 -8.22 -6.05
CA TRP A 653 -39.40 -8.66 -4.65
C TRP A 653 -38.68 -7.74 -3.68
N GLU A 654 -39.26 -7.58 -2.49
CA GLU A 654 -38.70 -6.84 -1.37
C GLU A 654 -38.09 -7.79 -0.33
N LEU A 655 -37.12 -7.30 0.43
CA LEU A 655 -36.57 -8.02 1.57
C LEU A 655 -37.01 -7.42 2.88
N ARG A 656 -37.49 -8.26 3.78
CA ARG A 656 -37.84 -7.87 5.15
C ARG A 656 -37.08 -8.67 6.20
N ILE A 657 -36.56 -7.98 7.22
CA ILE A 657 -35.86 -8.63 8.34
C ILE A 657 -36.86 -9.45 9.16
N SER A 658 -36.55 -10.70 9.42
CA SER A 658 -37.41 -11.58 10.22
C SER A 658 -37.26 -11.33 11.72
N ARG A 659 -38.38 -11.08 12.41
CA ARG A 659 -38.44 -10.79 13.86
C ARG A 659 -37.98 -11.91 14.80
N SER A 660 -37.92 -13.15 14.31
CA SER A 660 -37.70 -14.34 15.15
C SER A 660 -36.24 -14.80 15.21
N TYR A 661 -35.30 -13.99 14.73
CA TYR A 661 -33.88 -14.36 14.76
C TYR A 661 -32.98 -13.12 14.77
N ARG A 662 -32.19 -12.97 15.84
CA ARG A 662 -31.07 -12.02 15.93
C ARG A 662 -29.85 -12.81 16.36
N LEU A 663 -28.82 -12.80 15.53
CA LEU A 663 -27.52 -13.37 15.88
C LEU A 663 -26.57 -12.21 16.15
N LYS A 664 -25.94 -12.21 17.33
CA LYS A 664 -24.82 -11.31 17.61
C LYS A 664 -23.54 -12.04 17.26
N LEU A 665 -22.82 -11.54 16.27
CA LEU A 665 -21.48 -11.99 15.92
C LEU A 665 -20.50 -10.91 16.39
N ASN A 666 -19.45 -11.30 17.09
CA ASN A 666 -18.34 -10.39 17.45
C ASN A 666 -17.38 -10.26 16.26
N GLU A 667 -16.42 -9.34 16.32
CA GLU A 667 -15.45 -9.15 15.24
C GLU A 667 -14.49 -10.36 15.10
N ALA A 668 -14.21 -10.77 13.85
CA ALA A 668 -13.32 -11.89 13.52
C ALA A 668 -12.42 -11.51 12.34
N LEU A 669 -11.28 -10.88 12.64
CA LEU A 669 -10.41 -10.21 11.66
C LEU A 669 -9.62 -11.15 10.74
N GLY A 670 -9.72 -12.47 10.93
CA GLY A 670 -8.95 -13.46 10.21
C GLY A 670 -7.61 -13.76 10.90
N LEU A 671 -6.55 -13.97 10.11
CA LEU A 671 -5.23 -14.25 10.63
C LEU A 671 -4.59 -12.97 11.22
N ASP A 672 -4.09 -13.07 12.44
CA ASP A 672 -3.21 -12.05 13.01
C ASP A 672 -1.76 -12.40 12.64
N SER A 673 -1.27 -11.81 11.55
CA SER A 673 0.09 -12.02 11.04
C SER A 673 1.16 -11.64 12.06
N ALA A 674 0.92 -10.64 12.91
CA ALA A 674 1.86 -10.21 13.93
C ALA A 674 1.93 -11.21 15.11
N LEU A 675 0.79 -11.75 15.53
CA LEU A 675 0.74 -12.82 16.53
C LEU A 675 1.29 -14.14 15.98
N ARG A 676 1.03 -14.48 14.71
CA ARG A 676 1.55 -15.69 14.06
C ARG A 676 3.07 -15.68 13.91
N THR A 677 3.66 -14.52 13.60
CA THR A 677 5.12 -14.39 13.44
C THR A 677 5.85 -14.40 14.79
N ARG A 678 5.15 -14.15 15.89
CA ARG A 678 5.70 -14.26 17.25
C ARG A 678 5.65 -15.70 17.72
N LEU A 679 6.77 -16.18 18.25
CA LEU A 679 6.80 -17.48 18.93
C LEU A 679 5.99 -17.40 20.24
N PRO A 680 5.16 -18.42 20.57
CA PRO A 680 4.49 -18.48 21.86
C PRO A 680 5.50 -18.41 23.00
N SER A 681 5.11 -17.85 24.14
CA SER A 681 5.99 -17.74 25.31
C SER A 681 6.55 -19.11 25.70
N PHE A 682 7.87 -19.15 25.92
CA PHE A 682 8.56 -20.34 26.41
C PHE A 682 8.49 -20.49 27.94
N ASN A 683 7.90 -19.53 28.65
CA ASN A 683 7.78 -19.50 30.11
C ASN A 683 6.54 -20.28 30.57
N PHE A 684 6.64 -21.61 30.59
CA PHE A 684 5.63 -22.49 31.17
C PHE A 684 6.29 -23.66 31.93
N PRO A 685 5.60 -24.27 32.90
CA PRO A 685 6.24 -25.22 33.82
C PRO A 685 6.82 -26.45 33.12
N MET A 686 7.99 -26.92 33.56
CA MET A 686 8.73 -28.02 32.93
C MET A 686 8.00 -29.36 32.92
N TYR A 687 7.03 -29.56 33.82
CA TYR A 687 6.16 -30.74 33.84
C TYR A 687 5.04 -30.72 32.79
N SER A 688 4.79 -29.59 32.13
CA SER A 688 3.78 -29.50 31.07
C SER A 688 4.35 -29.91 29.72
N LYS A 689 3.78 -30.97 29.13
CA LYS A 689 4.15 -31.46 27.78
C LYS A 689 3.73 -30.51 26.65
N LYS A 690 2.91 -29.49 26.95
CA LYS A 690 2.33 -28.51 26.01
C LYS A 690 2.34 -27.10 26.62
N SER A 691 2.66 -26.06 25.85
CA SER A 691 2.44 -24.67 26.29
C SER A 691 0.94 -24.31 26.26
N PRO A 692 0.52 -23.22 26.93
CA PRO A 692 -0.74 -22.58 26.59
C PRO A 692 -0.82 -22.30 25.09
N SER A 693 -1.99 -22.52 24.48
CA SER A 693 -2.21 -22.15 23.09
C SER A 693 -2.46 -20.66 22.96
N VAL A 694 -1.91 -20.10 21.88
CA VAL A 694 -2.14 -18.72 21.46
C VAL A 694 -3.02 -18.75 20.22
N ILE A 695 -4.17 -18.07 20.27
CA ILE A 695 -5.02 -17.92 19.09
C ILE A 695 -4.39 -16.87 18.20
N VAL A 696 -3.94 -17.28 17.01
CA VAL A 696 -3.28 -16.45 16.01
C VAL A 696 -4.18 -16.13 14.82
N GLY A 697 -5.42 -16.59 14.84
CA GLY A 697 -6.44 -16.16 13.88
C GLY A 697 -7.83 -16.64 14.27
N THR A 698 -8.85 -15.85 13.91
CA THR A 698 -10.26 -16.15 14.19
C THR A 698 -11.14 -15.85 12.98
N TRP A 699 -12.03 -16.80 12.65
CA TRP A 699 -12.94 -16.77 11.50
C TRP A 699 -14.33 -17.26 11.90
N TYR A 700 -15.33 -16.95 11.07
CA TYR A 700 -16.67 -17.54 11.18
C TYR A 700 -16.99 -18.38 9.96
N CYS A 701 -17.42 -19.62 10.17
CA CYS A 701 -17.84 -20.51 9.10
C CYS A 701 -19.37 -20.73 9.14
N PRO A 702 -20.14 -20.34 8.11
CA PRO A 702 -21.54 -20.74 7.96
C PRO A 702 -21.71 -22.24 8.04
N PHE A 703 -22.80 -22.67 8.67
CA PHE A 703 -23.07 -24.09 8.90
C PHE A 703 -23.12 -24.95 7.62
N ILE A 704 -23.42 -24.34 6.47
CA ILE A 704 -23.49 -25.06 5.19
C ILE A 704 -22.13 -25.60 4.73
N PHE A 705 -21.03 -25.02 5.21
CA PHE A 705 -19.67 -25.45 4.90
C PHE A 705 -19.14 -26.46 5.94
N VAL A 706 -19.84 -26.65 7.05
CA VAL A 706 -19.46 -27.61 8.11
C VAL A 706 -20.34 -28.84 8.00
N ARG A 707 -19.75 -30.04 8.04
CA ARG A 707 -20.51 -31.29 8.03
C ARG A 707 -20.57 -31.89 9.43
N GLU A 708 -21.68 -31.73 10.14
CA GLU A 708 -21.92 -32.46 11.39
C GLU A 708 -22.48 -33.86 11.17
N LYS A 709 -22.30 -34.77 12.14
CA LYS A 709 -22.98 -36.08 12.20
C LYS A 709 -24.48 -35.94 12.58
N CYS A 710 -25.19 -34.97 12.00
CA CYS A 710 -26.63 -34.79 12.20
C CYS A 710 -27.34 -34.33 10.92
N ARG A 711 -28.68 -34.39 10.89
CA ARG A 711 -29.45 -33.90 9.73
C ARG A 711 -29.27 -32.38 9.58
N ILE A 712 -29.07 -31.88 8.35
CA ILE A 712 -28.79 -30.46 8.06
C ILE A 712 -29.81 -29.48 8.66
N ARG A 713 -31.09 -29.86 8.69
CA ARG A 713 -32.17 -29.09 9.32
C ARG A 713 -31.95 -28.92 10.83
N ARG A 714 -31.42 -29.94 11.49
CA ARG A 714 -31.06 -29.93 12.92
C ARG A 714 -29.80 -29.11 13.14
N GLN A 715 -28.79 -29.24 12.27
CA GLN A 715 -27.55 -28.46 12.31
C GLN A 715 -27.84 -26.96 12.23
N MET A 716 -28.58 -26.51 11.21
CA MET A 716 -29.01 -25.11 11.08
C MET A 716 -29.81 -24.59 12.29
N ARG A 717 -30.50 -25.48 13.02
CA ARG A 717 -31.22 -25.10 14.25
C ARG A 717 -30.27 -24.97 15.43
N LYS A 718 -29.19 -25.74 15.47
CA LYS A 718 -28.18 -25.74 16.54
C LYS A 718 -27.28 -24.52 16.41
N SER A 719 -26.69 -24.30 15.24
CA SER A 719 -25.91 -23.11 14.94
C SER A 719 -25.98 -22.73 13.47
N LEU A 720 -26.01 -21.43 13.17
CA LEU A 720 -25.81 -20.91 11.81
C LEU A 720 -24.34 -20.66 11.47
N PHE A 721 -23.51 -20.47 12.49
CA PHE A 721 -22.09 -20.18 12.34
C PHE A 721 -21.25 -20.95 13.35
N TYR A 722 -20.05 -21.29 12.93
CA TYR A 722 -19.02 -21.90 13.75
C TYR A 722 -17.90 -20.89 13.89
N THR A 723 -17.35 -20.76 15.09
CA THR A 723 -16.12 -19.99 15.25
C THR A 723 -14.97 -20.94 14.97
N MET A 724 -14.09 -20.55 14.05
CA MET A 724 -12.89 -21.29 13.75
C MET A 724 -11.70 -20.48 14.23
N THR A 725 -10.84 -21.11 15.03
CA THR A 725 -9.63 -20.50 15.54
C THR A 725 -8.41 -21.24 15.01
N LEU A 726 -7.37 -20.49 14.70
CA LEU A 726 -6.05 -21.05 14.45
C LEU A 726 -5.21 -20.83 15.71
N GLU A 727 -4.72 -21.92 16.28
CA GLU A 727 -3.94 -21.90 17.51
C GLU A 727 -2.50 -22.35 17.26
N GLN A 728 -1.57 -21.74 17.99
CA GLN A 728 -0.15 -22.04 17.95
C GLN A 728 0.33 -22.33 19.38
N TRP A 729 1.11 -23.40 19.55
CA TRP A 729 1.66 -23.80 20.85
C TRP A 729 2.97 -24.59 20.69
N TRP A 730 3.73 -24.71 21.78
CA TRP A 730 4.90 -25.59 21.88
C TRP A 730 4.49 -26.98 22.31
N GLN A 731 4.99 -28.01 21.61
CA GLN A 731 4.93 -29.40 22.06
C GLN A 731 6.32 -29.95 22.35
N GLN A 732 6.45 -30.66 23.48
CA GLN A 732 7.66 -31.38 23.82
C GLN A 732 7.83 -32.63 22.96
N ILE A 733 8.98 -32.76 22.28
CA ILE A 733 9.32 -33.92 21.43
C ILE A 733 10.27 -34.88 22.15
N HIS A 734 11.22 -34.37 22.93
CA HIS A 734 12.21 -35.18 23.63
C HIS A 734 12.57 -34.60 24.99
N THR A 735 12.67 -35.47 26.00
CA THR A 735 13.31 -35.21 27.30
C THR A 735 14.52 -36.11 27.47
N CYS A 736 15.58 -35.55 28.04
CA CYS A 736 16.76 -36.26 28.49
C CYS A 736 16.99 -35.86 29.95
N ASP A 737 16.88 -36.83 30.85
CA ASP A 737 17.20 -36.67 32.27
C ASP A 737 18.67 -37.06 32.47
N ASN A 738 19.40 -36.29 33.28
CA ASN A 738 20.70 -36.72 33.79
C ASN A 738 20.45 -37.56 35.04
N GLU A 739 20.91 -38.80 35.04
CA GLU A 739 21.26 -39.46 36.30
C GLU A 739 22.59 -38.83 36.76
N ASP A 740 22.60 -38.31 37.98
CA ASP A 740 23.78 -37.74 38.62
C ASP A 740 24.85 -38.82 38.76
N ASP A 741 25.89 -38.75 37.93
CA ASP A 741 27.17 -39.42 38.19
C ASP A 741 28.29 -38.37 38.16
N GLU A 742 29.08 -38.40 39.22
CA GLU A 742 30.15 -37.47 39.55
C GLU A 742 31.28 -37.50 38.50
N GLN A 743 31.18 -36.67 37.46
CA GLN A 743 32.36 -36.12 36.78
C GLN A 743 32.02 -34.97 35.83
N ASN A 744 32.79 -33.88 35.98
CA ASN A 744 32.73 -32.62 35.24
C ASN A 744 32.62 -32.77 33.71
N VAL A 745 31.39 -32.85 33.19
CA VAL A 745 31.07 -32.54 31.79
C VAL A 745 29.81 -31.69 31.75
N VAL A 746 29.97 -30.38 31.53
CA VAL A 746 28.84 -29.52 31.14
C VAL A 746 28.46 -29.87 29.70
N LYS A 747 27.58 -30.85 29.51
CA LYS A 747 26.85 -31.05 28.25
C LYS A 747 25.63 -30.13 28.25
N LYS A 748 25.57 -29.24 27.26
CA LYS A 748 24.42 -28.38 26.96
C LYS A 748 23.14 -29.22 26.88
N CYS A 749 22.20 -28.98 27.78
CA CYS A 749 20.86 -29.56 27.71
C CYS A 749 20.13 -28.92 26.51
N SER A 750 19.94 -29.67 25.42
CA SER A 750 19.21 -29.18 24.24
C SER A 750 17.82 -29.84 24.19
N GLN A 751 16.80 -29.16 24.71
CA GLN A 751 15.42 -29.53 24.42
C GLN A 751 15.10 -29.17 22.97
N LYS A 752 14.89 -30.19 22.12
CA LYS A 752 14.27 -29.99 20.81
C LYS A 752 12.75 -30.00 20.99
N ARG A 753 12.11 -28.86 20.78
CA ARG A 753 10.65 -28.70 20.74
C ARG A 753 10.27 -28.17 19.36
N ARG A 754 9.17 -28.66 18.78
CA ARG A 754 8.67 -28.21 17.47
C ARG A 754 7.41 -27.41 17.69
N GLU A 755 7.27 -26.37 16.90
CA GLU A 755 6.04 -25.62 16.75
C GLU A 755 5.00 -26.47 16.01
N ILE A 756 3.78 -26.50 16.54
CA ILE A 756 2.65 -27.14 15.89
C ILE A 756 1.53 -26.11 15.78
N GLY A 757 1.10 -25.86 14.55
CA GLY A 757 -0.16 -25.17 14.29
C GLY A 757 -1.29 -26.19 14.25
N GLY A 758 -2.38 -25.92 14.97
CA GLY A 758 -3.61 -26.70 14.88
C GLY A 758 -4.81 -25.80 14.64
N CYS A 759 -5.72 -26.24 13.80
CA CYS A 759 -6.98 -25.54 13.52
C CYS A 759 -8.09 -26.19 14.35
N TRP A 760 -8.82 -25.39 15.12
CA TRP A 760 -9.91 -25.87 15.97
C TRP A 760 -11.22 -25.23 15.55
N PHE A 761 -12.29 -26.00 15.67
CA PHE A 761 -13.65 -25.52 15.46
C PHE A 761 -14.37 -25.56 16.78
N GLU A 762 -14.60 -24.37 17.34
CA GLU A 762 -15.47 -24.24 18.48
C GLU A 762 -16.88 -23.96 17.96
N LEU A 763 -17.74 -24.96 18.13
CA LEU A 763 -19.16 -24.71 18.13
C LEU A 763 -19.43 -23.65 19.19
N SER A 764 -20.37 -22.74 18.95
CA SER A 764 -21.03 -22.03 20.05
C SER A 764 -21.77 -22.99 21.03
N ASN A 765 -21.65 -24.32 20.83
CA ASN A 765 -21.51 -25.36 21.86
C ASN A 765 -21.00 -26.72 21.28
N ASN A 766 -19.73 -27.08 21.56
CA ASN A 766 -18.97 -28.35 21.41
C ASN A 766 -19.01 -29.19 20.10
N GLY A 767 -17.87 -29.22 19.38
CA GLY A 767 -17.48 -30.29 18.42
C GLY A 767 -16.88 -29.82 17.07
N GLU A 768 -15.74 -30.42 16.69
CA GLU A 768 -14.82 -30.05 15.58
C GLU A 768 -15.28 -30.43 14.16
N ASN A 769 -14.92 -29.64 13.12
CA ASN A 769 -14.74 -30.02 11.68
C ASN A 769 -14.39 -28.82 10.74
N GLU A 770 -13.51 -29.04 9.74
CA GLU A 770 -12.87 -28.07 8.80
C GLU A 770 -13.73 -27.36 7.70
N MET A 771 -13.71 -26.01 7.65
CA MET A 771 -13.73 -25.09 6.47
C MET A 771 -13.74 -23.58 6.90
N VAL A 772 -13.22 -22.67 6.06
CA VAL A 772 -12.91 -21.25 6.41
C VAL A 772 -13.81 -20.24 5.68
N THR A 773 -14.42 -19.29 6.40
CA THR A 773 -14.88 -18.00 5.81
C THR A 773 -14.62 -16.84 6.78
N ARG A 774 -14.42 -15.60 6.31
CA ARG A 774 -14.13 -14.43 7.16
C ARG A 774 -15.41 -13.67 7.51
N GLY A 775 -15.51 -13.17 8.73
CA GLY A 775 -16.51 -12.16 9.09
C GLY A 775 -15.90 -10.76 9.06
N ARG A 776 -16.48 -9.82 8.32
CA ARG A 776 -15.99 -8.42 8.30
C ARG A 776 -17.14 -7.46 8.58
N ARG A 777 -16.95 -6.54 9.53
CA ARG A 777 -17.85 -5.39 9.69
C ARG A 777 -17.68 -4.51 8.45
N VAL A 778 -18.72 -4.41 7.62
CA VAL A 778 -18.75 -3.51 6.46
C VAL A 778 -19.80 -2.44 6.81
N ALA A 779 -19.31 -1.26 7.19
CA ALA A 779 -20.14 -0.09 7.48
C ALA A 779 -20.73 0.51 6.20
#